data_AF-A0A8J4TLN3-F1
#
_entry.id   AF-A0A8J4TLN3-F1
#
_cell.length_a   1.000
_cell.length_b   1.000
_cell.length_c   1.000
_cell.angle_alpha   90.00
_cell.angle_beta   90.00
_cell.angle_gamma   90.00
#
_symmetry.space_group_name_H-M   'P 1'
#
loop_
_entity.id
_entity.type
_entity.pdbx_description
1 polymer ?
#
loop_
_entity_poly.entity_id
_entity_poly.type
_entity_poly.pdbx_seq_one_letter_code
_entity_poly.pdbx_strand_id
1 'polypeptide(L)'
;IWPPDQLVRVGKFLGCSENLGLSGRPPRPVGQLGTCRFYRISGLTVLCYPLLFEAQDFYLLHDMQVVIDEVKTDFKFLSDWWRLRGRPTFCFLIKEDMVKVAGFGQLLRFLVSMKNGTVHGTRIVLGRAQKFVSSGCVEHLDFLPLWTATGDYFHRLREVETGRSFRSLDDLPKEVGTIYAGSLKVKNNTSVNVPSGAEVVRIMHAMDRSRFRQCTDEKLIEHVFYPSDDAYSLSSRAAVLHELLERHGLDHIVVTSDHRCSVRDCLIDLSRVAGIQQAWCVVRLCAALLAQFVNSLAPSLSIILVCGKQVTIGVAQGPEMLVNKPLNPDELYKVLREAVYPHDQVQFSLQQELILWVSSLLTSDQYLFNGIKFIRLGWLVEAMKLQLEYETVNENREHNTDDSSETPTSSTSGFDLFSNVNQRSLGACHLYSLPPCMVKDLLFRTLRAGQFYGQTSYTDESFTSFDSKSESAVTPSPENPTKNRRLRLRRKQVVTAYPSKESRLSSGLDKCLGSQDTGFSNALFQRQLDGCLGRVPTTFYQSLYTILERSPHGVLICNERLDQKPTLTDMTAYDLNFIDEVERLLRPIGDPAYRSLFVEAVMVIAVILGRNCELSFRDTVDIKMFIQDAMSAFSADRHGSGLSSDMLDRAIDHSARVVRRLSWPEPDVAQAHDLATYTEFTATPANIHMGTTAYLAKATLDRLLQGHIDLSHVTKDACCVM
;
A
#
# COMPACT_ATOMS: atom_id res chain seq x y z
N ILE A 1 -31.65 -7.65 19.61
CA ILE A 1 -30.38 -7.26 18.97
C ILE A 1 -30.59 -5.91 18.31
N TRP A 2 -29.72 -4.95 18.56
CA TRP A 2 -29.83 -3.58 18.03
C TRP A 2 -28.61 -3.23 17.15
N PRO A 3 -28.79 -2.32 16.16
CA PRO A 3 -27.68 -1.59 15.56
C PRO A 3 -26.91 -0.74 16.58
N PRO A 4 -25.59 -0.52 16.40
CA PRO A 4 -24.81 0.43 17.19
C PRO A 4 -25.41 1.85 17.25
N ASP A 5 -25.97 2.38 16.15
CA ASP A 5 -26.59 3.71 16.10
C ASP A 5 -27.71 3.87 17.13
N GLN A 6 -28.43 2.79 17.46
CA GLN A 6 -29.45 2.86 18.51
C GLN A 6 -28.84 3.13 19.89
N LEU A 7 -27.64 2.61 20.18
CA LEU A 7 -26.92 2.97 21.41
C LEU A 7 -26.42 4.41 21.38
N VAL A 8 -26.05 4.94 20.21
CA VAL A 8 -25.70 6.36 20.06
C VAL A 8 -26.91 7.24 20.40
N ARG A 9 -28.09 6.90 19.87
CA ARG A 9 -29.36 7.58 20.18
C ARG A 9 -29.73 7.49 21.66
N VAL A 10 -29.60 6.31 22.28
CA VAL A 10 -29.77 6.15 23.73
C VAL A 10 -28.79 7.06 24.47
N GLY A 11 -27.52 7.03 24.09
CA GLY A 11 -26.47 7.82 24.72
C GLY A 11 -26.75 9.32 24.72
N LYS A 12 -27.46 9.85 23.72
CA LYS A 12 -27.85 11.27 23.65
C LYS A 12 -28.67 11.74 24.85
N PHE A 13 -29.48 10.88 25.45
CA PHE A 13 -30.26 11.22 26.65
C PHE A 13 -29.39 11.38 27.91
N LEU A 14 -28.16 10.86 27.90
CA LEU A 14 -27.26 10.99 29.03
C LEU A 14 -26.87 12.47 29.23
N GLY A 15 -27.23 13.02 30.39
CA GLY A 15 -26.98 14.42 30.73
C GLY A 15 -27.93 15.42 30.06
N CYS A 16 -29.01 14.95 29.43
CA CYS A 16 -30.05 15.84 28.90
C CYS A 16 -30.83 16.48 30.06
N SER A 17 -31.03 17.80 30.00
CA SER A 17 -31.82 18.55 30.98
C SER A 17 -32.41 19.79 30.31
N GLU A 18 -33.72 19.77 30.06
CA GLU A 18 -34.43 20.91 29.48
C GLU A 18 -34.33 22.15 30.37
N ASN A 19 -34.45 21.97 31.69
CA ASN A 19 -34.35 23.05 32.68
C ASN A 19 -32.99 23.76 32.67
N LEU A 20 -31.91 23.05 32.32
CA LEU A 20 -30.55 23.59 32.25
C LEU A 20 -30.12 23.92 30.81
N GLY A 21 -31.00 23.74 29.82
CA GLY A 21 -30.66 23.90 28.40
C GLY A 21 -29.62 22.89 27.88
N LEU A 22 -29.41 21.77 28.58
CA LEU A 22 -28.43 20.75 28.19
C LEU A 22 -29.08 19.74 27.25
N SER A 23 -28.56 19.64 26.02
CA SER A 23 -29.06 18.72 24.98
C SER A 23 -28.57 17.27 25.14
N GLY A 24 -27.73 17.02 26.16
CA GLY A 24 -27.15 15.72 26.48
C GLY A 24 -25.85 15.41 25.73
N ARG A 25 -25.48 14.12 25.68
CA ARG A 25 -24.23 13.67 25.08
C ARG A 25 -24.26 13.84 23.55
N PRO A 26 -23.23 14.44 22.94
CA PRO A 26 -23.11 14.48 21.48
C PRO A 26 -23.09 13.08 20.86
N PRO A 27 -23.68 12.89 19.66
CA PRO A 27 -23.67 11.60 18.99
C PRO A 27 -22.23 11.18 18.67
N ARG A 28 -21.81 10.04 19.22
CA ARG A 28 -20.49 9.44 18.95
C ARG A 28 -20.65 7.95 18.73
N PRO A 29 -20.02 7.36 17.70
CA PRO A 29 -20.03 5.92 17.49
C PRO A 29 -19.59 5.15 18.74
N VAL A 30 -20.22 4.00 18.97
CA VAL A 30 -19.87 3.10 20.07
C VAL A 30 -18.88 2.05 19.57
N GLY A 31 -17.65 2.06 20.08
CA GLY A 31 -16.58 1.12 19.68
C GLY A 31 -16.77 -0.32 20.21
N GLN A 32 -15.82 -1.23 19.91
CA GLN A 32 -15.91 -2.66 20.27
C GLN A 32 -16.19 -2.90 21.76
N LEU A 33 -15.56 -2.15 22.67
CA LEU A 33 -15.80 -2.31 24.12
C LEU A 33 -17.26 -2.04 24.50
N GLY A 34 -17.90 -1.10 23.80
CA GLY A 34 -19.30 -0.75 24.02
C GLY A 34 -20.25 -1.72 23.34
N THR A 35 -19.96 -2.19 22.13
CA THR A 35 -20.86 -3.11 21.41
C THR A 35 -20.81 -4.54 21.93
N CYS A 36 -19.70 -4.97 22.56
CA CYS A 36 -19.49 -6.35 23.01
C CYS A 36 -19.99 -6.63 24.44
N ARG A 37 -21.09 -6.01 24.87
CA ARG A 37 -21.73 -6.23 26.18
C ARG A 37 -23.25 -6.23 26.06
N PHE A 38 -23.91 -6.73 27.11
CA PHE A 38 -25.35 -6.60 27.25
C PHE A 38 -25.72 -5.27 27.90
N TYR A 39 -26.86 -4.72 27.48
CA TYR A 39 -27.46 -3.54 28.08
C TYR A 39 -28.83 -3.85 28.66
N ARG A 40 -29.15 -3.25 29.80
CA ARG A 40 -30.50 -3.18 30.36
C ARG A 40 -31.04 -1.79 30.09
N ILE A 41 -32.03 -1.71 29.21
CA ILE A 41 -32.62 -0.48 28.71
C ILE A 41 -34.14 -0.61 28.82
N SER A 42 -34.78 0.19 29.66
CA SER A 42 -36.24 0.19 29.84
C SER A 42 -36.84 -1.22 30.05
N GLY A 43 -36.16 -2.04 30.87
CA GLY A 43 -36.54 -3.44 31.14
C GLY A 43 -36.14 -4.46 30.06
N LEU A 44 -35.70 -4.03 28.88
CA LEU A 44 -35.23 -4.91 27.81
C LEU A 44 -33.77 -5.32 28.02
N THR A 45 -33.44 -6.56 27.63
CA THR A 45 -32.05 -6.99 27.47
C THR A 45 -31.63 -6.78 26.02
N VAL A 46 -30.71 -5.86 25.81
CA VAL A 46 -30.22 -5.48 24.49
C VAL A 46 -28.80 -6.00 24.31
N LEU A 47 -28.51 -6.50 23.11
CA LEU A 47 -27.18 -6.85 22.64
C LEU A 47 -26.99 -6.14 21.30
N CYS A 48 -25.82 -5.53 21.09
CA CYS A 48 -25.50 -4.87 19.84
C CYS A 48 -24.46 -5.69 19.06
N TYR A 49 -24.52 -5.63 17.74
CA TYR A 49 -23.43 -6.11 16.91
C TYR A 49 -22.38 -4.99 16.75
N PRO A 50 -21.10 -5.32 16.44
CA PRO A 50 -20.06 -4.32 16.19
C PRO A 50 -20.35 -3.36 15.03
N LEU A 51 -19.69 -2.21 15.05
CA LEU A 51 -19.77 -1.19 13.98
C LEU A 51 -19.45 -1.78 12.58
N LEU A 52 -18.58 -2.77 12.52
CA LEU A 52 -18.26 -3.55 11.32
C LEU A 52 -19.49 -4.01 10.53
N PHE A 53 -20.59 -4.35 11.22
CA PHE A 53 -21.81 -4.85 10.59
C PHE A 53 -22.92 -3.80 10.50
N GLU A 54 -22.66 -2.55 10.91
CA GLU A 54 -23.57 -1.42 10.65
C GLU A 54 -23.72 -1.19 9.13
N ALA A 55 -24.62 -0.30 8.73
CA ALA A 55 -25.20 -0.19 7.39
C ALA A 55 -24.19 -0.25 6.22
N GLN A 56 -24.74 -0.57 5.03
CA GLN A 56 -24.11 -0.90 3.74
C GLN A 56 -23.17 0.18 3.15
N ASP A 57 -22.74 1.17 3.93
CA ASP A 57 -22.14 2.42 3.46
C ASP A 57 -20.66 2.29 3.11
N PHE A 58 -19.99 1.21 3.53
CA PHE A 58 -18.61 0.96 3.13
C PHE A 58 -18.43 -0.41 2.47
N TYR A 59 -18.01 -0.35 1.21
CA TYR A 59 -18.00 -1.46 0.27
C TYR A 59 -16.95 -2.56 0.58
N LEU A 60 -15.99 -2.32 1.50
CA LEU A 60 -14.99 -3.34 1.86
C LEU A 60 -15.62 -4.58 2.49
N LEU A 61 -16.84 -4.48 3.04
CA LEU A 61 -17.55 -5.61 3.64
C LEU A 61 -17.94 -6.69 2.62
N HIS A 62 -17.86 -6.41 1.32
CA HIS A 62 -18.02 -7.42 0.28
C HIS A 62 -16.79 -8.33 0.15
N ASP A 63 -15.65 -8.00 0.77
CA ASP A 63 -14.46 -8.85 0.82
C ASP A 63 -14.49 -9.65 2.13
N MET A 64 -14.79 -10.95 2.01
CA MET A 64 -14.92 -11.81 3.19
C MET A 64 -13.61 -11.97 3.96
N GLN A 65 -12.43 -11.85 3.31
CA GLN A 65 -11.18 -11.89 4.05
C GLN A 65 -11.00 -10.65 4.92
N VAL A 66 -11.33 -9.46 4.40
CA VAL A 66 -11.26 -8.23 5.19
C VAL A 66 -12.18 -8.32 6.41
N VAL A 67 -13.43 -8.77 6.23
CA VAL A 67 -14.37 -8.98 7.34
C VAL A 67 -13.83 -9.97 8.36
N ILE A 68 -13.28 -11.10 7.91
CA ILE A 68 -12.72 -12.12 8.79
C ILE A 68 -11.52 -11.56 9.58
N ASP A 69 -10.62 -10.83 8.93
CA ASP A 69 -9.43 -10.25 9.55
C ASP A 69 -9.76 -9.13 10.54
N GLU A 70 -10.78 -8.32 10.25
CA GLU A 70 -11.27 -7.32 11.19
C GLU A 70 -11.89 -7.98 12.43
N VAL A 71 -12.70 -9.04 12.26
CA VAL A 71 -13.27 -9.79 13.39
C VAL A 71 -12.17 -10.47 14.23
N LYS A 72 -11.13 -11.03 13.61
CA LYS A 72 -9.98 -11.59 14.34
C LYS A 72 -9.26 -10.51 15.14
N THR A 73 -9.09 -9.32 14.56
CA THR A 73 -8.49 -8.16 15.23
C THR A 73 -9.35 -7.73 16.41
N ASP A 74 -10.67 -7.71 16.26
CA ASP A 74 -11.62 -7.41 17.34
C ASP A 74 -11.53 -8.42 18.48
N PHE A 75 -11.43 -9.71 18.18
CA PHE A 75 -11.24 -10.75 19.20
C PHE A 75 -9.95 -10.55 19.97
N LYS A 76 -8.84 -10.30 19.27
CA LYS A 76 -7.55 -10.03 19.90
C LYS A 76 -7.60 -8.78 20.77
N PHE A 77 -8.19 -7.70 20.25
CA PHE A 77 -8.37 -6.44 20.97
C PHE A 77 -9.19 -6.66 22.25
N LEU A 78 -10.33 -7.34 22.18
CA LEU A 78 -11.14 -7.66 23.35
C LEU A 78 -10.37 -8.54 24.34
N SER A 79 -9.62 -9.54 23.86
CA SER A 79 -8.81 -10.40 24.73
C SER A 79 -7.75 -9.61 25.51
N ASP A 80 -7.08 -8.67 24.86
CA ASP A 80 -5.98 -7.91 25.47
C ASP A 80 -6.48 -6.80 26.40
N TRP A 81 -7.55 -6.10 25.99
CA TRP A 81 -7.97 -4.83 26.56
C TRP A 81 -9.26 -4.88 27.38
N TRP A 82 -9.96 -6.02 27.43
CA TRP A 82 -11.14 -6.13 28.27
C TRP A 82 -10.77 -6.09 29.76
N ARG A 83 -11.29 -5.09 30.45
CA ARG A 83 -11.10 -4.87 31.90
C ARG A 83 -12.43 -4.73 32.66
N LEU A 84 -13.56 -4.88 31.97
CA LEU A 84 -14.89 -4.77 32.56
C LEU A 84 -15.28 -6.07 33.29
N ARG A 85 -16.20 -5.96 34.24
CA ARG A 85 -16.75 -7.12 34.96
C ARG A 85 -17.64 -7.94 34.03
N GLY A 86 -17.46 -9.27 34.06
CA GLY A 86 -18.12 -10.19 33.15
C GLY A 86 -17.37 -10.36 31.83
N ARG A 87 -17.69 -11.42 31.09
CA ARG A 87 -17.02 -11.76 29.84
C ARG A 87 -17.51 -10.87 28.67
N PRO A 88 -16.64 -10.49 27.72
CA PRO A 88 -17.08 -9.82 26.50
C PRO A 88 -18.02 -10.74 25.72
N THR A 89 -19.12 -10.19 25.20
CA THR A 89 -20.10 -10.91 24.37
C THR A 89 -20.18 -10.26 23.01
N PHE A 90 -19.58 -10.89 22.01
CA PHE A 90 -19.54 -10.41 20.64
C PHE A 90 -20.73 -10.98 19.83
N CYS A 91 -21.45 -10.13 19.10
CA CYS A 91 -22.54 -10.54 18.23
C CYS A 91 -22.11 -10.48 16.76
N PHE A 92 -21.82 -11.63 16.16
CA PHE A 92 -21.49 -11.75 14.73
C PHE A 92 -22.78 -11.75 13.89
N LEU A 93 -22.94 -10.80 12.98
CA LEU A 93 -24.12 -10.69 12.12
C LEU A 93 -23.83 -11.26 10.73
N ILE A 94 -24.57 -12.30 10.32
CA ILE A 94 -24.51 -12.85 8.96
C ILE A 94 -25.62 -12.19 8.13
N LYS A 95 -25.24 -11.47 7.06
CA LYS A 95 -26.17 -10.86 6.10
C LYS A 95 -26.36 -11.75 4.87
N GLU A 96 -27.47 -11.59 4.17
CA GLU A 96 -27.75 -12.35 2.93
C GLU A 96 -26.64 -12.19 1.88
N ASP A 97 -26.11 -10.98 1.72
CA ASP A 97 -25.05 -10.68 0.74
C ASP A 97 -23.76 -11.44 1.05
N MET A 98 -23.43 -11.66 2.33
CA MET A 98 -22.24 -12.43 2.75
C MET A 98 -22.34 -13.90 2.36
N VAL A 99 -23.56 -14.39 2.15
CA VAL A 99 -23.83 -15.76 1.70
C VAL A 99 -23.79 -15.88 0.18
N LYS A 100 -24.22 -14.83 -0.54
CA LYS A 100 -24.23 -14.78 -2.00
C LYS A 100 -22.86 -14.50 -2.62
N VAL A 101 -21.96 -13.84 -1.88
CA VAL A 101 -20.60 -13.51 -2.33
C VAL A 101 -19.76 -14.78 -2.56
N ALA A 102 -18.95 -14.80 -3.63
CA ALA A 102 -18.05 -15.91 -3.97
C ALA A 102 -17.12 -16.35 -2.80
N GLY A 103 -16.78 -15.43 -1.89
CA GLY A 103 -16.00 -15.66 -0.68
C GLY A 103 -16.71 -16.40 0.47
N PHE A 104 -17.98 -16.79 0.34
CA PHE A 104 -18.74 -17.45 1.42
C PHE A 104 -18.05 -18.72 1.98
N GLY A 105 -17.34 -19.49 1.15
CA GLY A 105 -16.58 -20.66 1.61
C GLY A 105 -15.46 -20.33 2.61
N GLN A 106 -14.89 -19.12 2.55
CA GLN A 106 -13.91 -18.64 3.52
C GLN A 106 -14.60 -18.29 4.85
N LEU A 107 -15.76 -17.62 4.77
CA LEU A 107 -16.59 -17.34 5.93
C LEU A 107 -17.00 -18.63 6.63
N LEU A 108 -17.46 -19.65 5.91
CA LEU A 108 -17.86 -20.93 6.50
C LEU A 108 -16.70 -21.60 7.25
N ARG A 109 -15.49 -21.62 6.66
CA ARG A 109 -14.27 -22.14 7.33
C ARG A 109 -13.96 -21.35 8.60
N PHE A 110 -14.15 -20.04 8.59
CA PHE A 110 -14.00 -19.19 9.76
C PHE A 110 -15.06 -19.47 10.84
N LEU A 111 -16.34 -19.65 10.46
CA LEU A 111 -17.39 -20.04 11.40
C LEU A 111 -17.09 -21.41 12.05
N VAL A 112 -16.53 -22.36 11.31
CA VAL A 112 -16.08 -23.65 11.83
C VAL A 112 -14.90 -23.49 12.79
N SER A 113 -13.92 -22.64 12.47
CA SER A 113 -12.81 -22.38 13.41
C SER A 113 -13.32 -21.74 14.71
N MET A 114 -14.34 -20.88 14.62
CA MET A 114 -15.01 -20.33 15.80
C MET A 114 -15.68 -21.41 16.65
N LYS A 115 -16.31 -22.41 16.02
CA LYS A 115 -16.91 -23.56 16.73
C LYS A 115 -15.87 -24.42 17.45
N ASN A 116 -14.64 -24.50 16.93
CA ASN A 116 -13.54 -25.25 17.55
C ASN A 116 -12.96 -24.56 18.80
N GLY A 117 -13.39 -23.33 19.11
CA GLY A 117 -13.19 -22.69 20.41
C GLY A 117 -11.92 -21.85 20.55
N THR A 118 -11.09 -21.71 19.51
CA THR A 118 -9.94 -20.79 19.50
C THR A 118 -9.73 -20.17 18.13
N VAL A 119 -9.55 -18.86 18.07
CA VAL A 119 -9.26 -18.08 16.86
C VAL A 119 -8.12 -17.12 17.16
N HIS A 120 -7.01 -17.19 16.40
CA HIS A 120 -5.84 -16.31 16.57
C HIS A 120 -5.36 -16.22 18.03
N GLY A 121 -5.24 -17.37 18.69
CA GLY A 121 -4.84 -17.46 20.11
C GLY A 121 -5.89 -16.98 21.12
N THR A 122 -7.02 -16.45 20.66
CA THR A 122 -8.13 -16.01 21.50
C THR A 122 -9.13 -17.15 21.69
N ARG A 123 -9.40 -17.53 22.95
CA ARG A 123 -10.41 -18.53 23.28
C ARG A 123 -11.80 -17.94 23.12
N ILE A 124 -12.66 -18.64 22.39
CA ILE A 124 -14.03 -18.20 22.10
C ILE A 124 -15.03 -19.31 22.38
N VAL A 125 -16.26 -18.91 22.73
CA VAL A 125 -17.36 -19.84 23.01
C VAL A 125 -18.59 -19.40 22.24
N LEU A 126 -19.07 -20.24 21.34
CA LEU A 126 -20.30 -20.01 20.59
C LEU A 126 -21.52 -20.54 21.35
N GLY A 127 -22.65 -19.84 21.24
CA GLY A 127 -23.89 -20.23 21.90
C GLY A 127 -25.02 -19.24 21.66
N ARG A 128 -26.22 -19.61 22.12
CA ARG A 128 -27.37 -18.70 22.12
C ARG A 128 -27.12 -17.54 23.08
N ALA A 129 -27.43 -16.31 22.68
CA ALA A 129 -27.17 -15.11 23.47
C ALA A 129 -27.70 -15.20 24.92
N GLN A 130 -28.87 -15.82 25.13
CA GLN A 130 -29.47 -15.99 26.46
C GLN A 130 -28.57 -16.77 27.43
N LYS A 131 -27.76 -17.71 26.94
CA LYS A 131 -26.83 -18.49 27.77
C LYS A 131 -25.70 -17.65 28.34
N PHE A 132 -25.37 -16.53 27.69
CA PHE A 132 -24.23 -15.70 28.07
C PHE A 132 -24.60 -14.54 28.99
N VAL A 133 -25.89 -14.22 29.15
CA VAL A 133 -26.33 -13.06 29.96
C VAL A 133 -25.84 -13.15 31.42
N SER A 134 -25.78 -14.34 32.01
CA SER A 134 -25.33 -14.53 33.41
C SER A 134 -23.82 -14.39 33.60
N SER A 135 -23.02 -14.76 32.58
CA SER A 135 -21.55 -14.70 32.62
C SER A 135 -20.96 -13.47 31.94
N GLY A 136 -21.76 -12.78 31.12
CA GLY A 136 -21.38 -11.65 30.30
C GLY A 136 -21.36 -10.35 31.09
N CYS A 137 -20.75 -9.32 30.51
CA CYS A 137 -20.85 -7.96 31.04
C CYS A 137 -22.24 -7.40 30.76
N VAL A 138 -22.89 -6.88 31.80
CA VAL A 138 -24.21 -6.25 31.72
C VAL A 138 -24.11 -4.83 32.27
N GLU A 139 -24.53 -3.85 31.48
CA GLU A 139 -24.60 -2.45 31.86
C GLU A 139 -26.05 -1.97 31.91
N HIS A 140 -26.39 -1.17 32.91
CA HIS A 140 -27.72 -0.61 33.10
C HIS A 140 -27.77 0.84 32.63
N LEU A 141 -28.71 1.16 31.73
CA LEU A 141 -28.92 2.51 31.22
C LEU A 141 -30.30 3.01 31.68
N ASP A 142 -30.36 3.46 32.94
CA ASP A 142 -31.60 3.81 33.64
C ASP A 142 -31.95 5.32 33.56
N PHE A 143 -31.27 6.08 32.71
CA PHE A 143 -31.47 7.53 32.54
C PHE A 143 -32.48 7.90 31.46
N LEU A 144 -33.10 6.92 30.80
CA LEU A 144 -34.03 7.16 29.71
C LEU A 144 -35.40 7.63 30.23
N PRO A 145 -36.06 8.60 29.56
CA PRO A 145 -37.42 9.00 29.90
C PRO A 145 -38.43 7.84 29.76
N LEU A 146 -39.41 7.76 30.67
CA LEU A 146 -40.40 6.68 30.72
C LEU A 146 -41.16 6.49 29.39
N TRP A 147 -41.46 7.56 28.67
CA TRP A 147 -42.17 7.50 27.38
C TRP A 147 -41.38 6.77 26.28
N THR A 148 -40.04 6.70 26.41
CA THR A 148 -39.20 5.93 25.46
C THR A 148 -39.37 4.41 25.63
N ALA A 149 -39.92 3.95 26.76
CA ALA A 149 -40.19 2.53 27.01
C ALA A 149 -41.43 2.02 26.25
N THR A 150 -42.35 2.92 25.89
CA THR A 150 -43.66 2.58 25.30
C THR A 150 -43.76 2.82 23.80
N GLY A 151 -42.76 3.43 23.16
CA GLY A 151 -42.77 3.76 21.74
C GLY A 151 -41.76 2.97 20.90
N ASP A 152 -42.02 2.86 19.59
CA ASP A 152 -41.09 2.31 18.59
C ASP A 152 -39.87 3.22 18.33
N TYR A 153 -39.52 4.09 19.27
CA TYR A 153 -38.47 5.10 19.13
C TYR A 153 -37.09 4.48 18.85
N PHE A 154 -36.83 3.31 19.45
CA PHE A 154 -35.64 2.51 19.19
C PHE A 154 -35.98 1.34 18.28
N HIS A 155 -35.27 1.23 17.17
CA HIS A 155 -35.53 0.19 16.17
C HIS A 155 -34.61 -1.01 16.40
N ARG A 156 -35.20 -2.15 16.74
CA ARG A 156 -34.52 -3.46 16.69
C ARG A 156 -34.18 -3.83 15.24
N LEU A 157 -33.19 -4.68 15.07
CA LEU A 157 -32.94 -5.34 13.79
C LEU A 157 -34.25 -6.00 13.32
N ARG A 158 -34.77 -5.57 12.17
CA ARG A 158 -35.99 -6.10 11.56
C ARG A 158 -35.60 -7.24 10.63
N GLU A 159 -36.28 -8.38 10.78
CA GLU A 159 -36.25 -9.43 9.77
C GLU A 159 -37.05 -8.91 8.56
N VAL A 160 -36.45 -8.91 7.37
CA VAL A 160 -37.18 -8.57 6.15
C VAL A 160 -37.93 -9.83 5.73
N GLU A 161 -39.27 -9.79 5.77
CA GLU A 161 -40.11 -10.91 5.34
C GLU A 161 -40.05 -11.05 3.80
N THR A 162 -38.99 -11.64 3.26
CA THR A 162 -38.82 -11.88 1.81
C THR A 162 -39.42 -13.23 1.36
N GLY A 163 -40.26 -13.87 2.18
CA GLY A 163 -40.91 -15.15 1.87
C GLY A 163 -39.99 -16.39 1.94
N ARG A 164 -38.68 -16.21 2.12
CA ARG A 164 -37.70 -17.30 2.37
C ARG A 164 -36.90 -16.98 3.64
N SER A 165 -37.30 -17.54 4.79
CA SER A 165 -36.54 -17.45 6.04
C SER A 165 -35.64 -18.68 6.16
N PHE A 166 -34.32 -18.47 6.20
CA PHE A 166 -33.34 -19.53 6.45
C PHE A 166 -33.12 -19.66 7.95
N ARG A 167 -33.57 -20.76 8.55
CA ARG A 167 -33.47 -20.99 10.01
C ARG A 167 -32.15 -21.68 10.38
N SER A 168 -31.53 -22.37 9.44
CA SER A 168 -30.18 -22.93 9.51
C SER A 168 -29.34 -22.51 8.30
N LEU A 169 -28.00 -22.51 8.45
CA LEU A 169 -27.09 -22.43 7.30
C LEU A 169 -27.23 -23.64 6.38
N ASP A 170 -27.77 -24.76 6.88
CA ASP A 170 -28.08 -25.95 6.09
C ASP A 170 -29.31 -25.75 5.17
N ASP A 171 -30.15 -24.75 5.45
CA ASP A 171 -31.37 -24.44 4.68
C ASP A 171 -31.07 -23.55 3.46
N LEU A 172 -29.82 -23.12 3.29
CA LEU A 172 -29.41 -22.28 2.18
C LEU A 172 -29.59 -23.06 0.86
N PRO A 173 -30.21 -22.46 -0.18
CA PRO A 173 -30.41 -23.13 -1.44
C PRO A 173 -29.06 -23.59 -2.02
N LYS A 174 -28.96 -24.85 -2.43
CA LYS A 174 -27.77 -25.37 -3.12
C LYS A 174 -27.44 -24.56 -4.40
N GLU A 175 -28.44 -23.84 -4.92
CA GLU A 175 -28.40 -22.96 -6.10
C GLU A 175 -27.87 -21.54 -5.83
N VAL A 176 -27.58 -21.14 -4.58
CA VAL A 176 -27.02 -19.79 -4.29
C VAL A 176 -25.67 -19.57 -5.00
N GLY A 177 -24.94 -20.64 -5.31
CA GLY A 177 -23.74 -20.59 -6.13
C GLY A 177 -23.98 -20.55 -7.65
N THR A 178 -25.19 -20.82 -8.14
CA THR A 178 -25.48 -21.03 -9.58
C THR A 178 -26.27 -19.88 -10.20
N ILE A 179 -27.13 -19.18 -9.44
CA ILE A 179 -28.08 -18.20 -9.99
C ILE A 179 -27.44 -16.87 -10.41
N TYR A 180 -26.27 -16.51 -9.88
CA TYR A 180 -25.55 -15.28 -10.26
C TYR A 180 -24.32 -15.55 -11.14
N ALA A 181 -24.16 -16.78 -11.64
CA ALA A 181 -23.11 -17.21 -12.55
C ALA A 181 -23.45 -16.92 -14.02
N GLY A 182 -23.96 -15.71 -14.30
CA GLY A 182 -24.07 -15.21 -15.67
C GLY A 182 -22.67 -14.98 -16.25
N SER A 183 -22.28 -15.86 -17.17
CA SER A 183 -21.21 -15.68 -18.17
C SER A 183 -19.72 -15.66 -17.75
N LEU A 184 -19.34 -16.15 -16.57
CA LEU A 184 -17.93 -16.48 -16.28
C LEU A 184 -17.81 -17.93 -15.78
N LYS A 185 -17.19 -18.78 -16.61
CA LYS A 185 -16.97 -20.21 -16.34
C LYS A 185 -16.24 -20.38 -15.01
N VAL A 186 -16.95 -20.94 -14.02
CA VAL A 186 -16.45 -21.28 -12.68
C VAL A 186 -15.31 -22.30 -12.81
N LYS A 187 -14.07 -21.84 -12.61
CA LYS A 187 -12.96 -22.71 -12.15
C LYS A 187 -13.03 -22.74 -10.61
N ASN A 188 -13.39 -23.89 -10.05
CA ASN A 188 -13.31 -24.33 -8.64
C ASN A 188 -13.38 -23.27 -7.51
N ASN A 189 -14.46 -23.37 -6.71
CA ASN A 189 -14.93 -22.57 -5.56
C ASN A 189 -13.95 -22.26 -4.40
N THR A 190 -12.75 -21.75 -4.66
CA THR A 190 -11.83 -21.34 -3.57
C THR A 190 -11.00 -20.10 -3.86
N SER A 191 -10.81 -19.72 -5.13
CA SER A 191 -10.03 -18.55 -5.53
C SER A 191 -10.93 -17.35 -5.77
N VAL A 192 -10.53 -16.19 -5.26
CA VAL A 192 -11.11 -14.91 -5.64
C VAL A 192 -10.91 -14.73 -7.15
N ASN A 193 -11.97 -14.36 -7.88
CA ASN A 193 -11.88 -14.18 -9.32
C ASN A 193 -11.13 -12.87 -9.62
N VAL A 194 -9.89 -12.98 -10.11
CA VAL A 194 -9.08 -11.84 -10.53
C VAL A 194 -9.13 -11.79 -12.05
N PRO A 195 -9.61 -10.68 -12.65
CA PRO A 195 -9.71 -10.59 -14.10
C PRO A 195 -8.32 -10.63 -14.75
N SER A 196 -8.21 -11.37 -15.85
CA SER A 196 -7.03 -11.37 -16.73
C SER A 196 -6.81 -10.00 -17.36
N GLY A 197 -5.60 -9.73 -17.85
CA GLY A 197 -5.28 -8.42 -18.45
C GLY A 197 -6.22 -8.04 -19.60
N ALA A 198 -6.62 -9.00 -20.45
CA ALA A 198 -7.58 -8.74 -21.52
C ALA A 198 -8.98 -8.39 -20.99
N GLU A 199 -9.42 -9.02 -19.90
CA GLU A 199 -10.70 -8.70 -19.25
C GLU A 199 -10.66 -7.32 -18.60
N VAL A 200 -9.57 -6.98 -17.93
CA VAL A 200 -9.34 -5.68 -17.32
C VAL A 200 -9.46 -4.54 -18.34
N VAL A 201 -8.86 -4.66 -19.53
CA VAL A 201 -8.99 -3.64 -20.59
C VAL A 201 -10.45 -3.51 -21.04
N ARG A 202 -11.16 -4.63 -21.20
CA ARG A 202 -12.58 -4.61 -21.59
C ARG A 202 -13.46 -3.99 -20.51
N ILE A 203 -13.18 -4.26 -19.24
CA ILE A 203 -13.84 -3.61 -18.08
C ILE A 203 -13.66 -2.10 -18.16
N MET A 204 -12.43 -1.61 -18.32
CA MET A 204 -12.15 -0.18 -18.38
C MET A 204 -12.82 0.50 -19.57
N HIS A 205 -12.76 -0.14 -20.74
CA HIS A 205 -13.47 0.35 -21.93
C HIS A 205 -14.99 0.35 -21.76
N ALA A 206 -15.56 -0.62 -21.04
CA ALA A 206 -16.98 -0.65 -20.70
C ALA A 206 -17.36 0.44 -19.68
N MET A 207 -16.45 0.79 -18.77
CA MET A 207 -16.63 1.85 -17.77
C MET A 207 -16.42 3.27 -18.32
N ASP A 208 -15.96 3.43 -19.57
CA ASP A 208 -15.76 4.75 -20.16
C ASP A 208 -17.10 5.46 -20.45
N ARG A 209 -17.40 6.47 -19.61
CA ARG A 209 -18.59 7.32 -19.75
C ARG A 209 -18.66 8.08 -21.07
N SER A 210 -17.51 8.36 -21.71
CA SER A 210 -17.46 9.18 -22.92
C SER A 210 -18.30 8.60 -24.06
N ARG A 211 -18.45 7.27 -24.07
CA ARG A 211 -19.25 6.47 -25.01
C ARG A 211 -20.75 6.79 -24.97
N PHE A 212 -21.24 7.34 -23.86
CA PHE A 212 -22.65 7.58 -23.61
C PHE A 212 -23.04 9.06 -23.68
N ARG A 213 -22.08 9.97 -23.87
CA ARG A 213 -22.31 11.43 -23.92
C ARG A 213 -23.31 11.87 -24.99
N GLN A 214 -23.42 11.13 -26.09
CA GLN A 214 -24.33 11.44 -27.19
C GLN A 214 -25.67 10.68 -27.12
N CYS A 215 -25.83 9.78 -26.15
CA CYS A 215 -27.07 9.03 -25.97
C CYS A 215 -28.14 9.90 -25.29
N THR A 216 -29.40 9.70 -25.65
CA THR A 216 -30.54 10.34 -24.99
C THR A 216 -30.81 9.68 -23.64
N ASP A 217 -31.43 10.40 -22.71
CA ASP A 217 -31.68 9.89 -21.37
C ASP A 217 -32.58 8.64 -21.38
N GLU A 218 -33.53 8.54 -22.32
CA GLU A 218 -34.38 7.34 -22.46
C GLU A 218 -33.54 6.09 -22.76
N LYS A 219 -32.54 6.21 -23.64
CA LYS A 219 -31.63 5.10 -23.98
C LYS A 219 -30.70 4.76 -22.82
N LEU A 220 -30.25 5.76 -22.06
CA LEU A 220 -29.46 5.54 -20.86
C LEU A 220 -30.29 4.78 -19.81
N ILE A 221 -31.52 5.22 -19.57
CA ILE A 221 -32.43 4.59 -18.62
C ILE A 221 -32.74 3.15 -19.04
N GLU A 222 -33.04 2.91 -20.31
CA GLU A 222 -33.25 1.56 -20.85
C GLU A 222 -32.04 0.65 -20.58
N HIS A 223 -30.83 1.16 -20.82
CA HIS A 223 -29.58 0.42 -20.57
C HIS A 223 -29.34 0.11 -19.07
N VAL A 224 -29.85 0.92 -18.14
CA VAL A 224 -29.70 0.67 -16.68
C VAL A 224 -30.57 -0.48 -16.21
N PHE A 225 -31.84 -0.54 -16.64
CA PHE A 225 -32.84 -1.50 -16.14
C PHE A 225 -32.96 -2.76 -16.99
N TYR A 226 -32.62 -2.68 -18.28
CA TYR A 226 -32.68 -3.80 -19.22
C TYR A 226 -31.29 -4.05 -19.82
N PRO A 227 -30.31 -4.45 -18.99
CA PRO A 227 -28.95 -4.68 -19.47
C PRO A 227 -28.91 -5.85 -20.46
N SER A 228 -28.01 -5.75 -21.44
CA SER A 228 -27.66 -6.87 -22.30
C SER A 228 -27.00 -7.99 -21.47
N ASP A 229 -27.06 -9.22 -21.99
CA ASP A 229 -26.39 -10.41 -21.41
C ASP A 229 -24.86 -10.39 -21.64
N ASP A 230 -24.27 -9.20 -21.65
CA ASP A 230 -22.83 -8.98 -21.80
C ASP A 230 -22.10 -9.22 -20.47
N ALA A 231 -20.92 -9.84 -20.55
CA ALA A 231 -20.06 -10.13 -19.40
C ALA A 231 -19.58 -8.85 -18.68
N TYR A 232 -19.67 -7.69 -19.33
CA TYR A 232 -19.27 -6.39 -18.80
C TYR A 232 -20.47 -5.45 -18.54
N SER A 233 -21.68 -6.01 -18.40
CA SER A 233 -22.91 -5.25 -18.15
C SER A 233 -22.86 -4.38 -16.89
N LEU A 234 -22.20 -4.83 -15.81
CA LEU A 234 -22.02 -4.01 -14.60
C LEU A 234 -21.18 -2.75 -14.89
N SER A 235 -20.11 -2.91 -15.66
CA SER A 235 -19.19 -1.83 -16.04
C SER A 235 -19.88 -0.79 -16.91
N SER A 236 -20.65 -1.22 -17.91
CA SER A 236 -21.41 -0.32 -18.77
C SER A 236 -22.56 0.37 -18.03
N ARG A 237 -23.28 -0.33 -17.15
CA ARG A 237 -24.28 0.30 -16.26
C ARG A 237 -23.66 1.37 -15.36
N ALA A 238 -22.45 1.14 -14.84
CA ALA A 238 -21.74 2.13 -14.04
C ALA A 238 -21.40 3.38 -14.86
N ALA A 239 -20.94 3.22 -16.10
CA ALA A 239 -20.67 4.34 -17.01
C ALA A 239 -21.93 5.14 -17.35
N VAL A 240 -23.06 4.44 -17.59
CA VAL A 240 -24.36 5.06 -17.87
C VAL A 240 -24.88 5.83 -16.66
N LEU A 241 -24.84 5.25 -15.46
CA LEU A 241 -25.26 5.94 -14.24
C LEU A 241 -24.35 7.12 -13.91
N HIS A 242 -23.06 7.02 -14.21
CA HIS A 242 -22.13 8.14 -14.08
C HIS A 242 -22.52 9.29 -15.04
N GLU A 243 -22.86 8.98 -16.29
CA GLU A 243 -23.34 10.00 -17.24
C GLU A 243 -24.67 10.64 -16.79
N LEU A 244 -25.64 9.85 -16.30
CA LEU A 244 -26.90 10.39 -15.75
C LEU A 244 -26.67 11.27 -14.51
N LEU A 245 -25.74 10.88 -13.65
CA LEU A 245 -25.31 11.67 -12.49
C LEU A 245 -24.72 13.02 -12.91
N GLU A 246 -23.85 13.05 -13.92
CA GLU A 246 -23.24 14.30 -14.41
C GLU A 246 -24.29 15.23 -15.04
N ARG A 247 -25.33 14.67 -15.67
CA ARG A 247 -26.41 15.46 -16.29
C ARG A 247 -27.41 16.03 -15.28
N HIS A 248 -27.83 15.23 -14.31
CA HIS A 248 -29.02 15.53 -13.49
C HIS A 248 -28.80 15.52 -11.98
N GLY A 249 -27.67 14.99 -11.51
CA GLY A 249 -27.39 14.82 -10.09
C GLY A 249 -27.92 13.50 -9.49
N LEU A 250 -27.55 13.23 -8.23
CA LEU A 250 -27.85 11.98 -7.53
C LEU A 250 -29.34 11.78 -7.24
N ASP A 251 -30.07 12.86 -7.00
CA ASP A 251 -31.46 12.80 -6.52
C ASP A 251 -32.48 12.86 -7.69
N HIS A 252 -31.99 12.84 -8.93
CA HIS A 252 -32.83 12.74 -10.12
C HIS A 252 -33.59 11.40 -10.12
N ILE A 253 -34.91 11.47 -10.34
CA ILE A 253 -35.79 10.31 -10.33
C ILE A 253 -35.92 9.74 -11.73
N VAL A 254 -35.54 8.48 -11.87
CA VAL A 254 -35.70 7.69 -13.08
C VAL A 254 -36.99 6.87 -12.99
N VAL A 255 -37.80 6.90 -14.05
CA VAL A 255 -39.09 6.21 -14.12
C VAL A 255 -39.13 5.32 -15.36
N THR A 256 -39.44 4.05 -15.14
CA THR A 256 -39.79 3.07 -16.19
C THR A 256 -41.17 2.49 -15.89
N SER A 257 -41.66 1.56 -16.73
CA SER A 257 -42.92 0.84 -16.50
C SER A 257 -42.99 0.18 -15.12
N ASP A 258 -41.86 -0.36 -14.65
CA ASP A 258 -41.80 -1.23 -13.47
C ASP A 258 -40.98 -0.63 -12.32
N HIS A 259 -40.25 0.45 -12.56
CA HIS A 259 -39.31 1.02 -11.58
C HIS A 259 -39.49 2.52 -11.42
N ARG A 260 -39.38 2.99 -10.18
CA ARG A 260 -39.27 4.41 -9.82
C ARG A 260 -38.24 4.55 -8.71
N CYS A 261 -37.07 5.07 -9.04
CA CYS A 261 -35.96 5.20 -8.09
C CYS A 261 -35.04 6.35 -8.50
N SER A 262 -34.25 6.85 -7.56
CA SER A 262 -33.26 7.89 -7.83
C SER A 262 -31.99 7.33 -8.47
N VAL A 263 -31.19 8.16 -9.13
CA VAL A 263 -29.84 7.78 -9.60
C VAL A 263 -28.99 7.26 -8.43
N ARG A 264 -29.13 7.86 -7.24
CA ARG A 264 -28.52 7.38 -5.99
C ARG A 264 -28.93 5.96 -5.66
N ASP A 265 -30.22 5.64 -5.69
CA ASP A 265 -30.72 4.29 -5.40
C ASP A 265 -30.17 3.28 -6.41
N CYS A 266 -30.14 3.63 -7.69
CA CYS A 266 -29.55 2.81 -8.75
C CYS A 266 -28.06 2.53 -8.52
N LEU A 267 -27.29 3.56 -8.10
CA LEU A 267 -25.86 3.41 -7.78
C LEU A 267 -25.62 2.56 -6.54
N ILE A 268 -26.46 2.70 -5.51
CA ILE A 268 -26.40 1.87 -4.28
C ILE A 268 -26.66 0.40 -4.65
N ASP A 269 -27.70 0.12 -5.41
CA ASP A 269 -28.03 -1.24 -5.86
C ASP A 269 -26.93 -1.81 -6.76
N LEU A 270 -26.43 -1.04 -7.73
CA LEU A 270 -25.33 -1.46 -8.59
C LEU A 270 -24.06 -1.78 -7.78
N SER A 271 -23.71 -0.94 -6.80
CA SER A 271 -22.57 -1.18 -5.92
C SER A 271 -22.72 -2.47 -5.13
N ARG A 272 -23.92 -2.72 -4.57
CA ARG A 272 -24.23 -3.98 -3.85
C ARG A 272 -24.11 -5.20 -4.76
N VAL A 273 -24.71 -5.17 -5.96
CA VAL A 273 -24.65 -6.27 -6.93
C VAL A 273 -23.21 -6.50 -7.40
N ALA A 274 -22.48 -5.44 -7.71
CA ALA A 274 -21.06 -5.52 -8.09
C ALA A 274 -20.20 -6.08 -6.95
N GLY A 275 -20.49 -5.74 -5.69
CA GLY A 275 -19.83 -6.32 -4.52
C GLY A 275 -20.08 -7.81 -4.38
N ILE A 276 -21.32 -8.26 -4.59
CA ILE A 276 -21.66 -9.70 -4.60
C ILE A 276 -20.90 -10.44 -5.70
N GLN A 277 -20.82 -9.85 -6.90
CA GLN A 277 -20.11 -10.40 -8.06
C GLN A 277 -18.60 -10.14 -8.04
N GLN A 278 -18.07 -9.45 -7.02
CA GLN A 278 -16.65 -9.10 -6.86
C GLN A 278 -16.07 -8.26 -8.01
N ALA A 279 -16.90 -7.43 -8.66
CA ALA A 279 -16.47 -6.47 -9.69
C ALA A 279 -15.89 -5.20 -9.05
N TRP A 280 -14.72 -5.32 -8.42
CA TRP A 280 -14.16 -4.32 -7.51
C TRP A 280 -13.93 -2.93 -8.10
N CYS A 281 -13.57 -2.84 -9.38
CA CYS A 281 -13.42 -1.53 -10.04
C CYS A 281 -14.77 -0.78 -10.12
N VAL A 282 -15.85 -1.50 -10.42
CA VAL A 282 -17.21 -0.95 -10.44
C VAL A 282 -17.63 -0.52 -9.03
N VAL A 283 -17.37 -1.36 -8.03
CA VAL A 283 -17.65 -1.07 -6.61
C VAL A 283 -16.95 0.23 -6.17
N ARG A 284 -15.65 0.36 -6.46
CA ARG A 284 -14.86 1.56 -6.11
C ARG A 284 -15.36 2.80 -6.83
N LEU A 285 -15.74 2.69 -8.10
CA LEU A 285 -16.32 3.82 -8.83
C LEU A 285 -17.66 4.23 -8.21
N CYS A 286 -18.60 3.29 -8.02
CA CYS A 286 -19.89 3.59 -7.41
C CYS A 286 -19.75 4.24 -6.03
N ALA A 287 -18.83 3.75 -5.20
CA ALA A 287 -18.52 4.34 -3.90
C ALA A 287 -18.03 5.79 -4.01
N ALA A 288 -17.15 6.09 -4.96
CA ALA A 288 -16.67 7.44 -5.21
C ALA A 288 -17.79 8.38 -5.71
N LEU A 289 -18.63 7.90 -6.64
CA LEU A 289 -19.77 8.67 -7.17
C LEU A 289 -20.81 8.98 -6.08
N LEU A 290 -21.03 8.04 -5.17
CA LEU A 290 -21.91 8.19 -4.00
C LEU A 290 -21.27 9.02 -2.88
N ALA A 291 -20.01 9.46 -3.04
CA ALA A 291 -19.24 10.17 -2.03
C ALA A 291 -19.14 9.40 -0.70
N GLN A 292 -19.03 8.06 -0.76
CA GLN A 292 -18.85 7.23 0.44
C GLN A 292 -17.50 7.53 1.10
N PHE A 293 -17.52 7.68 2.43
CA PHE A 293 -16.35 8.04 3.23
C PHE A 293 -16.25 7.17 4.49
N VAL A 294 -15.05 6.70 4.81
CA VAL A 294 -14.84 5.78 5.95
C VAL A 294 -14.75 6.53 7.27
N ASN A 295 -15.56 6.11 8.25
CA ASN A 295 -15.55 6.69 9.59
C ASN A 295 -14.20 6.53 10.33
N SER A 296 -13.45 5.45 10.06
CA SER A 296 -12.16 5.15 10.70
C SER A 296 -10.95 5.81 10.02
N LEU A 297 -11.16 6.62 8.98
CA LEU A 297 -10.06 7.18 8.19
C LEU A 297 -9.23 8.21 8.97
N ALA A 298 -9.88 9.17 9.64
CA ALA A 298 -9.20 10.22 10.41
C ALA A 298 -8.36 9.65 11.59
N PRO A 299 -8.86 8.68 12.39
CA PRO A 299 -8.03 7.97 13.35
C PRO A 299 -6.83 7.24 12.71
N SER A 300 -7.05 6.58 11.57
CA SER A 300 -5.99 5.83 10.88
C SER A 300 -4.88 6.76 10.38
N LEU A 301 -5.25 7.90 9.79
CA LEU A 301 -4.32 8.96 9.40
C LEU A 301 -3.55 9.52 10.60
N SER A 302 -4.21 9.71 11.74
CA SER A 302 -3.56 10.19 12.96
C SER A 302 -2.48 9.23 13.46
N ILE A 303 -2.72 7.91 13.35
CA ILE A 303 -1.71 6.89 13.68
C ILE A 303 -0.48 7.02 12.77
N ILE A 304 -0.68 7.26 11.47
CA ILE A 304 0.43 7.45 10.52
C ILE A 304 1.32 8.62 10.96
N LEU A 305 0.70 9.75 11.33
CA LEU A 305 1.41 10.94 11.81
C LEU A 305 2.13 10.72 13.14
N VAL A 306 1.49 10.03 14.10
CA VAL A 306 2.09 9.68 15.40
C VAL A 306 3.30 8.76 15.22
N CYS A 307 3.30 7.89 14.21
CA CYS A 307 4.47 7.08 13.83
C CYS A 307 5.62 7.87 13.19
N GLY A 308 5.53 9.22 13.18
CA GLY A 308 6.58 10.11 12.68
C GLY A 308 6.69 10.10 11.14
N LYS A 309 5.60 9.78 10.45
CA LYS A 309 5.49 9.84 8.99
C LYS A 309 4.67 11.04 8.59
N GLN A 310 4.98 11.64 7.46
CA GLN A 310 4.10 12.61 6.80
C GLN A 310 3.39 11.95 5.62
N VAL A 311 2.25 12.49 5.21
CA VAL A 311 1.44 11.92 4.13
C VAL A 311 1.15 12.99 3.09
N THR A 312 1.24 12.65 1.80
CA THR A 312 0.67 13.50 0.74
C THR A 312 -0.51 12.80 0.08
N ILE A 313 -1.57 13.55 -0.18
CA ILE A 313 -2.80 13.08 -0.81
C ILE A 313 -2.92 13.75 -2.18
N GLY A 314 -3.10 12.96 -3.22
CA GLY A 314 -3.11 13.42 -4.62
C GLY A 314 -2.83 12.26 -5.57
N VAL A 315 -2.87 12.51 -6.88
CA VAL A 315 -2.49 11.53 -7.91
C VAL A 315 -1.03 11.73 -8.32
N ALA A 316 -0.34 10.67 -8.75
CA ALA A 316 1.02 10.81 -9.26
C ALA A 316 1.05 11.80 -10.44
N GLN A 317 2.04 12.69 -10.45
CA GLN A 317 2.20 13.76 -11.45
C GLN A 317 1.09 14.83 -11.45
N GLY A 318 0.12 14.73 -10.54
CA GLY A 318 -0.85 15.78 -10.26
C GLY A 318 -0.47 16.60 -9.02
N PRO A 319 -1.34 17.54 -8.61
CA PRO A 319 -1.15 18.28 -7.37
C PRO A 319 -1.21 17.33 -6.16
N GLU A 320 -0.26 17.48 -5.24
CA GLU A 320 -0.20 16.74 -3.98
C GLU A 320 -0.40 17.69 -2.80
N MET A 321 -1.35 17.36 -1.94
CA MET A 321 -1.62 18.09 -0.70
C MET A 321 -0.88 17.43 0.47
N LEU A 322 0.00 18.19 1.12
CA LEU A 322 0.71 17.73 2.31
C LEU A 322 -0.22 17.71 3.52
N VAL A 323 -0.24 16.57 4.22
CA VAL A 323 -0.90 16.39 5.50
C VAL A 323 0.16 16.11 6.56
N ASN A 324 0.44 17.14 7.36
CA ASN A 324 1.42 17.12 8.45
C ASN A 324 0.78 17.30 9.83
N LYS A 325 -0.55 17.39 9.90
CA LYS A 325 -1.33 17.49 11.14
C LYS A 325 -2.58 16.60 11.07
N PRO A 326 -3.09 16.12 12.20
CA PRO A 326 -4.36 15.38 12.22
C PRO A 326 -5.48 16.23 11.62
N LEU A 327 -6.26 15.62 10.74
CA LEU A 327 -7.44 16.22 10.12
C LEU A 327 -8.70 15.59 10.71
N ASN A 328 -9.75 16.37 10.88
CA ASN A 328 -11.06 15.81 11.19
C ASN A 328 -11.68 15.11 9.95
N PRO A 329 -12.73 14.29 10.11
CA PRO A 329 -13.34 13.57 8.99
C PRO A 329 -13.75 14.45 7.80
N ASP A 330 -14.35 15.62 8.06
CA ASP A 330 -14.82 16.53 7.00
C ASP A 330 -13.66 17.20 6.24
N GLU A 331 -12.60 17.59 6.95
CA GLU A 331 -11.38 18.12 6.36
C GLU A 331 -10.69 17.08 5.49
N LEU A 332 -10.56 15.85 5.97
CA LEU A 332 -9.93 14.76 5.23
C LEU A 332 -10.74 14.38 3.98
N TYR A 333 -12.07 14.32 4.11
CA TYR A 333 -12.96 14.13 2.97
C TYR A 333 -12.76 15.21 1.91
N LYS A 334 -12.72 16.50 2.30
CA LYS A 334 -12.48 17.62 1.37
C LYS A 334 -11.16 17.49 0.65
N VAL A 335 -10.07 17.18 1.37
CA VAL A 335 -8.74 16.99 0.76
C VAL A 335 -8.77 15.88 -0.30
N LEU A 336 -9.35 14.71 0.00
CA LEU A 336 -9.49 13.63 -0.98
C LEU A 336 -10.37 14.03 -2.16
N ARG A 337 -11.48 14.74 -1.89
CA ARG A 337 -12.44 15.16 -2.91
C ARG A 337 -11.89 16.23 -3.86
N GLU A 338 -10.97 17.07 -3.39
CA GLU A 338 -10.36 18.14 -4.18
C GLU A 338 -9.07 17.66 -4.88
N ALA A 339 -8.23 16.89 -4.20
CA ALA A 339 -6.91 16.50 -4.71
C ALA A 339 -6.90 15.19 -5.54
N VAL A 340 -7.89 14.31 -5.37
CA VAL A 340 -7.88 12.98 -6.01
C VAL A 340 -9.05 12.81 -6.98
N TYR A 341 -10.29 13.04 -6.52
CA TYR A 341 -11.50 12.76 -7.29
C TYR A 341 -11.55 13.41 -8.69
N PRO A 342 -11.11 14.67 -8.91
CA PRO A 342 -11.17 15.31 -10.23
C PRO A 342 -10.25 14.65 -11.27
N HIS A 343 -9.19 13.99 -10.80
CA HIS A 343 -8.19 13.35 -11.65
C HIS A 343 -8.49 11.86 -11.86
N ASP A 344 -8.90 11.16 -10.80
CA ASP A 344 -9.21 9.73 -10.84
C ASP A 344 -10.22 9.36 -9.74
N GLN A 345 -11.48 9.11 -10.13
CA GLN A 345 -12.54 8.78 -9.17
C GLN A 345 -12.31 7.42 -8.50
N VAL A 346 -11.66 6.46 -9.15
CA VAL A 346 -11.41 5.14 -8.56
C VAL A 346 -10.33 5.25 -7.48
N GLN A 347 -9.32 6.10 -7.70
CA GLN A 347 -8.31 6.39 -6.67
C GLN A 347 -8.88 7.08 -5.43
N PHE A 348 -9.98 7.82 -5.53
CA PHE A 348 -10.64 8.38 -4.34
C PHE A 348 -11.03 7.28 -3.34
N SER A 349 -11.55 6.16 -3.84
CA SER A 349 -11.90 4.98 -3.03
C SER A 349 -10.64 4.21 -2.62
N LEU A 350 -9.71 3.98 -3.55
CA LEU A 350 -8.49 3.22 -3.29
C LEU A 350 -7.56 3.90 -2.26
N GLN A 351 -7.41 5.22 -2.30
CA GLN A 351 -6.55 5.93 -1.33
C GLN A 351 -7.14 5.90 0.09
N GLN A 352 -8.46 5.80 0.24
CA GLN A 352 -9.07 5.54 1.54
C GLN A 352 -8.66 4.17 2.07
N GLU A 353 -8.70 3.12 1.24
CA GLU A 353 -8.19 1.79 1.58
C GLU A 353 -6.72 1.84 1.99
N LEU A 354 -5.88 2.54 1.23
CA LEU A 354 -4.44 2.65 1.51
C LEU A 354 -4.16 3.33 2.84
N ILE A 355 -4.89 4.39 3.23
CA ILE A 355 -4.72 5.01 4.55
C ILE A 355 -5.01 4.01 5.67
N LEU A 356 -6.06 3.20 5.55
CA LEU A 356 -6.38 2.15 6.53
C LEU A 356 -5.27 1.10 6.59
N TRP A 357 -4.79 0.62 5.45
CA TRP A 357 -3.78 -0.44 5.38
C TRP A 357 -2.39 0.03 5.79
N VAL A 358 -1.97 1.23 5.40
CA VAL A 358 -0.72 1.84 5.86
C VAL A 358 -0.73 2.00 7.38
N SER A 359 -1.84 2.49 7.95
CA SER A 359 -2.00 2.62 9.40
C SER A 359 -1.89 1.27 10.12
N SER A 360 -2.59 0.25 9.59
CA SER A 360 -2.55 -1.12 10.11
C SER A 360 -1.14 -1.73 10.05
N LEU A 361 -0.42 -1.53 8.94
CA LEU A 361 0.94 -2.03 8.75
C LEU A 361 1.94 -1.29 9.64
N LEU A 362 1.85 0.04 9.80
CA LEU A 362 2.70 0.79 10.72
C LEU A 362 2.55 0.34 12.18
N THR A 363 1.33 -0.07 12.56
CA THR A 363 1.05 -0.58 13.91
C THR A 363 1.60 -1.99 14.11
N SER A 364 1.62 -2.81 13.05
CA SER A 364 1.99 -4.23 13.13
C SER A 364 3.47 -4.49 12.84
N ASP A 365 4.04 -3.79 11.86
CA ASP A 365 5.42 -3.90 11.41
C ASP A 365 5.94 -2.56 10.88
N GLN A 366 6.52 -1.76 11.79
CA GLN A 366 7.07 -0.44 11.47
C GLN A 366 8.30 -0.52 10.54
N TYR A 367 9.02 -1.65 10.51
CA TYR A 367 10.26 -1.79 9.73
C TYR A 367 10.01 -1.71 8.23
N LEU A 368 8.82 -2.09 7.75
CA LEU A 368 8.38 -1.94 6.36
C LEU A 368 8.57 -0.52 5.81
N PHE A 369 8.48 0.48 6.70
CA PHE A 369 8.57 1.90 6.37
C PHE A 369 9.95 2.50 6.68
N ASN A 370 10.97 1.68 6.90
CA ASN A 370 12.35 2.17 7.03
C ASN A 370 12.79 2.90 5.76
N GLY A 371 13.43 4.06 5.95
CA GLY A 371 13.84 4.94 4.87
C GLY A 371 12.71 5.75 4.22
N ILE A 372 11.45 5.53 4.59
CA ILE A 372 10.30 6.28 4.05
C ILE A 372 9.86 7.31 5.09
N LYS A 373 10.11 8.60 4.87
CA LYS A 373 9.61 9.69 5.74
C LYS A 373 8.25 10.22 5.31
N PHE A 374 8.07 10.38 4.00
CA PHE A 374 6.84 10.84 3.37
C PHE A 374 6.17 9.68 2.65
N ILE A 375 4.93 9.38 3.02
CA ILE A 375 4.07 8.42 2.33
C ILE A 375 3.25 9.20 1.31
N ARG A 376 3.73 9.23 0.07
CA ARG A 376 3.05 9.92 -1.03
C ARG A 376 2.02 8.99 -1.65
N LEU A 377 0.72 9.14 -1.33
CA LEU A 377 -0.29 8.14 -1.68
C LEU A 377 -0.41 7.92 -3.20
N GLY A 378 -0.32 8.97 -4.01
CA GLY A 378 -0.32 8.87 -5.46
C GLY A 378 0.85 8.04 -6.00
N TRP A 379 2.06 8.26 -5.48
CA TRP A 379 3.25 7.48 -5.88
C TRP A 379 3.29 6.08 -5.26
N LEU A 380 2.69 5.88 -4.09
CA LEU A 380 2.50 4.55 -3.51
C LEU A 380 1.60 3.69 -4.41
N VAL A 381 0.56 4.28 -4.99
CA VAL A 381 -0.27 3.62 -6.02
C VAL A 381 0.59 3.23 -7.23
N GLU A 382 1.46 4.12 -7.73
CA GLU A 382 2.38 3.79 -8.84
C GLU A 382 3.40 2.70 -8.47
N ALA A 383 3.93 2.70 -7.25
CA ALA A 383 4.80 1.62 -6.75
C ALA A 383 4.07 0.26 -6.78
N MET A 384 2.80 0.23 -6.39
CA MET A 384 1.99 -1.00 -6.40
C MET A 384 1.68 -1.46 -7.82
N LYS A 385 1.43 -0.54 -8.76
CA LYS A 385 1.29 -0.87 -10.20
C LYS A 385 2.57 -1.47 -10.76
N LEU A 386 3.72 -0.84 -10.47
CA LEU A 386 5.03 -1.31 -10.88
C LEU A 386 5.34 -2.72 -10.33
N GLN A 387 4.99 -2.99 -9.07
CA GLN A 387 5.15 -4.31 -8.45
C GLN A 387 4.32 -5.38 -9.18
N LEU A 388 3.05 -5.09 -9.52
CA LEU A 388 2.21 -6.03 -10.28
C LEU A 388 2.81 -6.31 -11.67
N GLU A 389 3.23 -5.26 -12.38
CA GLU A 389 3.85 -5.42 -13.70
C GLU A 389 5.09 -6.30 -13.63
N TYR A 390 5.94 -6.08 -12.62
CA TYR A 390 7.15 -6.88 -12.41
C TYR A 390 6.84 -8.37 -12.17
N GLU A 391 5.83 -8.66 -11.35
CA GLU A 391 5.38 -10.04 -11.09
C GLU A 391 4.84 -10.72 -12.35
N THR A 392 4.01 -10.03 -13.14
CA THR A 392 3.45 -10.58 -14.38
C THR A 392 4.50 -10.88 -15.44
N VAL A 393 5.56 -10.06 -15.53
CA VAL A 393 6.66 -10.29 -16.49
C VAL A 393 7.49 -11.51 -16.08
N ASN A 394 7.72 -11.71 -14.78
CA ASN A 394 8.49 -12.86 -14.29
C ASN A 394 7.73 -14.17 -14.47
N GLU A 395 6.43 -14.22 -14.19
CA GLU A 395 5.60 -15.42 -14.43
C GLU A 395 5.64 -15.88 -15.90
N ASN A 396 5.62 -14.92 -16.84
CA ASN A 396 5.75 -15.21 -18.28
C ASN A 396 7.14 -15.72 -18.68
N ARG A 397 8.21 -15.38 -17.94
CA ARG A 397 9.56 -15.88 -18.21
C ARG A 397 9.72 -17.33 -17.75
N GLU A 398 9.16 -17.68 -16.59
CA GLU A 398 9.23 -19.03 -16.03
C GLU A 398 8.43 -20.05 -16.86
N HIS A 399 7.27 -19.65 -17.43
CA HIS A 399 6.51 -20.55 -18.32
C HIS A 399 7.16 -20.81 -19.68
N ASN A 400 8.04 -19.92 -20.16
CA ASN A 400 8.74 -20.12 -21.43
C ASN A 400 10.00 -20.99 -21.31
N THR A 401 10.53 -21.21 -20.10
CA THR A 401 11.72 -22.04 -19.90
C THR A 401 11.42 -23.54 -19.83
N ASP A 402 10.19 -23.93 -19.50
CA ASP A 402 9.82 -25.34 -19.30
C ASP A 402 9.41 -26.08 -20.59
N ASP A 403 9.25 -25.40 -21.72
CA ASP A 403 8.75 -26.01 -22.98
C ASP A 403 9.84 -26.25 -24.05
N SER A 404 11.11 -26.30 -23.65
CA SER A 404 12.25 -26.39 -24.58
C SER A 404 12.75 -27.82 -24.90
N SER A 405 11.87 -28.83 -24.86
CA SER A 405 12.22 -30.21 -25.23
C SER A 405 11.55 -30.80 -26.48
N GLU A 406 10.87 -30.01 -27.31
CA GLU A 406 10.38 -30.51 -28.61
C GLU A 406 10.93 -29.71 -29.80
N THR A 407 11.46 -30.45 -30.77
CA THR A 407 12.11 -29.97 -32.00
C THR A 407 11.23 -29.05 -32.84
N PRO A 408 11.77 -27.99 -33.46
CA PRO A 408 10.97 -27.06 -34.24
C PRO A 408 10.71 -27.62 -35.64
N THR A 409 9.48 -28.04 -35.90
CA THR A 409 8.99 -28.21 -37.28
C THR A 409 7.72 -27.42 -37.50
N SER A 410 7.69 -26.74 -38.65
CA SER A 410 6.60 -25.98 -39.27
C SER A 410 6.46 -24.50 -38.88
N SER A 411 6.98 -23.67 -39.79
CA SER A 411 6.51 -22.36 -40.22
C SER A 411 5.21 -21.87 -39.58
N THR A 412 5.34 -21.09 -38.50
CA THR A 412 4.32 -20.12 -38.10
C THR A 412 4.83 -18.74 -38.53
N SER A 413 4.13 -18.14 -39.49
CA SER A 413 4.40 -16.81 -40.02
C SER A 413 4.51 -15.77 -38.89
N GLY A 414 5.59 -14.98 -38.91
CA GLY A 414 5.93 -14.00 -37.88
C GLY A 414 4.97 -12.82 -37.79
N PHE A 415 3.78 -13.03 -37.21
CA PHE A 415 2.78 -12.00 -36.95
C PHE A 415 2.37 -11.82 -35.48
N ASP A 416 2.82 -12.66 -34.54
CA ASP A 416 2.36 -12.59 -33.13
C ASP A 416 3.29 -11.86 -32.13
N LEU A 417 4.38 -11.24 -32.59
CA LEU A 417 5.28 -10.46 -31.73
C LEU A 417 4.83 -9.00 -31.49
N PHE A 418 3.59 -8.65 -31.83
CA PHE A 418 3.07 -7.26 -31.83
C PHE A 418 2.05 -6.93 -30.74
N SER A 419 1.76 -7.83 -29.78
CA SER A 419 0.79 -7.57 -28.69
C SER A 419 1.38 -6.95 -27.41
N ASN A 420 2.70 -6.75 -27.31
CA ASN A 420 3.38 -6.28 -26.10
C ASN A 420 3.25 -4.77 -25.79
N VAL A 421 2.51 -3.99 -26.58
CA VAL A 421 2.46 -2.51 -26.46
C VAL A 421 1.58 -2.00 -25.30
N ASN A 422 0.84 -2.87 -24.59
CA ASN A 422 -0.14 -2.44 -23.57
C ASN A 422 0.13 -2.87 -22.11
N GLN A 423 1.26 -3.51 -21.78
CA GLN A 423 1.52 -4.07 -20.44
C GLN A 423 1.57 -3.02 -19.30
N ARG A 424 1.99 -1.77 -19.55
CA ARG A 424 1.98 -0.71 -18.50
C ARG A 424 0.62 -0.05 -18.24
N SER A 425 -0.26 0.00 -19.25
CA SER A 425 -1.64 0.45 -19.02
C SER A 425 -2.45 -0.61 -18.26
N LEU A 426 -1.97 -1.86 -18.23
CA LEU A 426 -2.60 -2.98 -17.55
C LEU A 426 -2.37 -2.96 -16.03
N GLY A 427 -1.19 -2.56 -15.55
CA GLY A 427 -0.88 -2.51 -14.11
C GLY A 427 -1.85 -1.65 -13.28
N ALA A 428 -2.19 -0.45 -13.79
CA ALA A 428 -3.19 0.42 -13.18
C ALA A 428 -4.58 -0.21 -13.14
N CYS A 429 -4.98 -0.81 -14.24
CA CYS A 429 -6.32 -1.36 -14.40
C CYS A 429 -6.49 -2.67 -13.61
N HIS A 430 -5.40 -3.42 -13.43
CA HIS A 430 -5.34 -4.59 -12.54
C HIS A 430 -5.54 -4.19 -11.09
N LEU A 431 -4.79 -3.19 -10.61
CA LEU A 431 -4.89 -2.71 -9.22
C LEU A 431 -6.32 -2.31 -8.85
N TYR A 432 -7.02 -1.59 -9.75
CA TYR A 432 -8.41 -1.15 -9.51
C TYR A 432 -9.41 -2.30 -9.46
N SER A 433 -9.06 -3.44 -10.06
CA SER A 433 -9.88 -4.64 -10.10
C SER A 433 -9.56 -5.62 -8.97
N LEU A 434 -8.50 -5.37 -8.17
CA LEU A 434 -8.13 -6.23 -7.05
C LEU A 434 -9.10 -6.10 -5.87
N PRO A 435 -9.47 -7.19 -5.21
CA PRO A 435 -10.15 -7.14 -3.92
C PRO A 435 -9.34 -6.38 -2.86
N PRO A 436 -9.99 -5.70 -1.90
CA PRO A 436 -9.34 -5.02 -0.79
C PRO A 436 -8.27 -5.85 -0.04
N CYS A 437 -8.52 -7.15 0.22
CA CYS A 437 -7.51 -8.00 0.86
C CYS A 437 -6.26 -8.17 -0.01
N MET A 438 -6.42 -8.31 -1.33
CA MET A 438 -5.31 -8.41 -2.27
C MET A 438 -4.58 -7.07 -2.46
N VAL A 439 -5.28 -5.94 -2.33
CA VAL A 439 -4.66 -4.60 -2.29
C VAL A 439 -3.75 -4.49 -1.06
N LYS A 440 -4.20 -4.95 0.10
CA LYS A 440 -3.38 -5.01 1.33
C LYS A 440 -2.16 -5.92 1.16
N ASP A 441 -2.35 -7.13 0.59
CA ASP A 441 -1.26 -8.07 0.35
C ASP A 441 -0.24 -7.54 -0.67
N LEU A 442 -0.71 -6.85 -1.72
CA LEU A 442 0.15 -6.17 -2.68
C LEU A 442 0.93 -5.05 -2.01
N LEU A 443 0.29 -4.20 -1.21
CA LEU A 443 0.97 -3.13 -0.47
C LEU A 443 2.10 -3.68 0.41
N PHE A 444 1.83 -4.77 1.13
CA PHE A 444 2.84 -5.45 1.95
C PHE A 444 4.03 -5.93 1.09
N ARG A 445 3.75 -6.58 -0.05
CA ARG A 445 4.80 -7.07 -0.97
C ARG A 445 5.58 -5.92 -1.61
N THR A 446 4.92 -4.85 -2.04
CA THR A 446 5.55 -3.62 -2.59
C THR A 446 6.50 -2.98 -1.58
N LEU A 447 6.07 -2.83 -0.32
CA LEU A 447 6.92 -2.28 0.74
C LEU A 447 8.11 -3.19 1.04
N ARG A 448 7.91 -4.51 1.09
CA ARG A 448 8.97 -5.49 1.35
C ARG A 448 9.97 -5.60 0.20
N ALA A 449 9.51 -5.56 -1.04
CA ALA A 449 10.34 -5.69 -2.23
C ALA A 449 11.48 -4.66 -2.22
N GLY A 450 11.21 -3.43 -1.80
CA GLY A 450 12.27 -2.43 -1.78
C GLY A 450 13.16 -2.39 -0.53
N GLN A 451 13.08 -3.41 0.35
CA GLN A 451 14.06 -3.57 1.44
C GLN A 451 15.31 -4.39 1.04
N PHE A 452 15.28 -5.09 -0.10
CA PHE A 452 16.23 -6.16 -0.41
C PHE A 452 17.69 -5.73 -0.72
N TYR A 453 18.01 -4.44 -0.81
CA TYR A 453 19.36 -3.97 -1.14
C TYR A 453 20.09 -3.18 -0.03
N GLY A 454 19.48 -3.03 1.15
CA GLY A 454 20.05 -2.24 2.24
C GLY A 454 21.06 -2.96 3.16
N GLN A 455 21.37 -4.24 2.94
CA GLN A 455 22.22 -5.02 3.87
C GLN A 455 23.61 -5.41 3.36
N THR A 456 24.03 -4.97 2.17
CA THR A 456 25.43 -5.13 1.74
C THR A 456 26.17 -3.80 1.78
N SER A 457 26.56 -3.36 2.99
CA SER A 457 27.92 -2.86 3.24
C SER A 457 28.18 -2.70 4.74
N TYR A 458 29.36 -3.13 5.18
CA TYR A 458 30.00 -2.89 6.49
C TYR A 458 29.32 -3.48 7.74
N THR A 459 29.60 -4.75 8.01
CA THR A 459 29.81 -5.19 9.40
C THR A 459 31.29 -5.41 9.59
N ASP A 460 31.94 -4.42 10.18
CA ASP A 460 33.17 -4.67 10.93
C ASP A 460 32.79 -5.32 12.27
N GLU A 461 33.74 -6.07 12.82
CA GLU A 461 33.55 -7.18 13.74
C GLU A 461 32.67 -6.97 15.00
N SER A 462 32.22 -8.12 15.51
CA SER A 462 31.76 -8.44 16.87
C SER A 462 30.29 -8.18 17.21
N PHE A 463 29.45 -9.21 17.05
CA PHE A 463 28.91 -9.95 18.20
C PHE A 463 28.20 -11.22 17.72
N THR A 464 28.52 -12.33 18.39
CA THR A 464 28.01 -13.67 18.18
C THR A 464 26.49 -13.74 18.34
N SER A 465 25.83 -14.32 17.35
CA SER A 465 24.48 -14.89 17.48
C SER A 465 24.49 -16.01 18.52
N PHE A 466 23.52 -16.00 19.42
CA PHE A 466 23.14 -17.20 20.16
C PHE A 466 21.79 -17.68 19.64
N ASP A 467 21.85 -18.88 19.09
CA ASP A 467 20.76 -19.69 18.63
C ASP A 467 19.89 -20.11 19.81
N SER A 468 18.57 -20.16 19.59
CA SER A 468 17.61 -20.63 20.57
C SER A 468 17.06 -21.98 20.10
N LYS A 469 17.30 -23.03 20.88
CA LYS A 469 16.49 -24.25 20.86
C LYS A 469 16.09 -24.65 22.28
N SER A 470 14.79 -24.51 22.50
CA SER A 470 13.89 -25.41 23.21
C SER A 470 14.51 -26.46 24.13
N GLU A 471 14.13 -26.43 25.41
CA GLU A 471 13.38 -27.55 26.00
C GLU A 471 12.72 -27.17 27.34
N SER A 472 11.65 -27.90 27.60
CA SER A 472 10.60 -27.68 28.58
C SER A 472 10.85 -28.39 29.93
N ALA A 473 10.27 -27.75 30.95
CA ALA A 473 9.64 -28.35 32.15
C ALA A 473 10.48 -28.65 33.42
N VAL A 474 9.95 -28.12 34.53
CA VAL A 474 9.68 -28.77 35.85
C VAL A 474 10.14 -27.95 37.09
N THR A 475 9.12 -27.35 37.73
CA THR A 475 8.88 -26.97 39.15
C THR A 475 9.86 -26.13 40.01
N PRO A 476 9.32 -25.25 40.89
CA PRO A 476 10.09 -24.35 41.74
C PRO A 476 10.29 -24.88 43.18
N SER A 477 11.36 -24.44 43.83
CA SER A 477 11.46 -24.37 45.30
C SER A 477 12.44 -23.25 45.69
N PRO A 478 12.18 -22.49 46.77
CA PRO A 478 12.78 -21.17 47.01
C PRO A 478 14.02 -21.25 47.91
N GLU A 479 14.90 -20.24 47.82
CA GLU A 479 15.37 -19.42 48.96
C GLU A 479 16.64 -18.61 48.62
N ASN A 480 16.59 -17.31 48.94
CA ASN A 480 17.68 -16.34 49.01
C ASN A 480 18.56 -16.60 50.26
N PRO A 481 19.61 -15.80 50.58
CA PRO A 481 20.59 -15.05 49.77
C PRO A 481 22.04 -15.33 50.24
N THR A 482 23.07 -14.77 49.56
CA THR A 482 24.15 -13.92 50.15
C THR A 482 25.50 -13.94 49.40
N LYS A 483 26.01 -12.70 49.20
CA LYS A 483 27.40 -12.22 49.29
C LYS A 483 28.48 -12.71 48.30
N ASN A 484 28.88 -11.73 47.48
CA ASN A 484 30.24 -11.22 47.24
C ASN A 484 31.34 -12.16 46.68
N ARG A 485 31.66 -11.90 45.40
CA ARG A 485 33.00 -11.50 44.90
C ARG A 485 34.22 -12.29 45.46
N ARG A 486 34.86 -13.11 44.61
CA ARG A 486 36.20 -12.86 44.01
C ARG A 486 36.83 -14.12 43.35
N LEU A 487 37.61 -13.83 42.30
CA LEU A 487 38.86 -14.49 41.84
C LEU A 487 38.84 -15.76 40.96
N ARG A 488 39.14 -15.52 39.67
CA ARG A 488 40.14 -16.16 38.79
C ARG A 488 40.58 -17.62 39.07
N LEU A 489 40.46 -18.47 38.04
CA LEU A 489 41.44 -19.52 37.64
C LEU A 489 41.16 -19.91 36.17
N ARG A 490 41.95 -19.42 35.20
CA ARG A 490 43.19 -20.01 34.64
C ARG A 490 42.98 -21.35 33.90
N ARG A 491 42.81 -21.19 32.57
CA ARG A 491 43.20 -22.02 31.40
C ARG A 491 43.90 -23.36 31.68
N LYS A 492 43.37 -24.45 31.11
CA LYS A 492 44.13 -25.62 30.65
C LYS A 492 43.82 -25.86 29.16
N GLN A 493 44.89 -25.82 28.35
CA GLN A 493 44.91 -26.30 26.96
C GLN A 493 44.93 -27.83 26.94
N VAL A 494 44.29 -28.42 25.94
CA VAL A 494 44.64 -29.75 25.42
C VAL A 494 44.74 -29.62 23.90
N VAL A 495 45.88 -30.08 23.39
CA VAL A 495 46.32 -30.12 21.99
C VAL A 495 46.18 -31.55 21.50
N THR A 496 45.75 -31.75 20.24
CA THR A 496 46.15 -32.85 19.32
C THR A 496 45.50 -32.57 17.96
N ALA A 497 46.20 -32.12 16.90
CA ALA A 497 47.14 -32.81 16.01
C ALA A 497 46.46 -33.37 14.72
N TYR A 498 46.92 -32.86 13.56
CA TYR A 498 46.58 -33.25 12.18
C TYR A 498 47.22 -34.61 11.77
N PRO A 499 46.86 -35.15 10.59
CA PRO A 499 47.87 -35.10 9.52
C PRO A 499 47.34 -34.78 8.11
N SER A 500 48.26 -34.24 7.33
CA SER A 500 48.23 -33.80 5.93
C SER A 500 48.58 -34.92 4.93
N LYS A 501 48.15 -34.78 3.67
CA LYS A 501 48.83 -35.34 2.49
C LYS A 501 48.58 -34.47 1.25
N GLU A 502 49.67 -34.04 0.61
CA GLU A 502 49.75 -33.37 -0.68
C GLU A 502 49.88 -34.39 -1.83
N SER A 503 49.34 -34.07 -3.01
CA SER A 503 49.95 -34.43 -4.31
C SER A 503 49.43 -33.55 -5.45
N ARG A 504 50.31 -33.33 -6.44
CA ARG A 504 50.40 -32.21 -7.40
C ARG A 504 49.51 -32.30 -8.66
N LEU A 505 49.32 -31.11 -9.26
CA LEU A 505 48.87 -30.69 -10.60
C LEU A 505 49.04 -31.67 -11.79
N SER A 506 47.99 -31.79 -12.64
CA SER A 506 48.02 -31.40 -14.07
C SER A 506 46.67 -31.57 -14.80
N SER A 507 46.25 -30.50 -15.49
CA SER A 507 45.47 -30.41 -16.74
C SER A 507 44.17 -31.22 -16.94
N GLY A 508 43.06 -30.49 -17.11
CA GLY A 508 41.82 -30.99 -17.69
C GLY A 508 40.82 -29.85 -17.86
N LEU A 509 40.89 -29.22 -19.03
CA LEU A 509 39.89 -28.29 -19.56
C LEU A 509 38.49 -28.96 -19.54
N ASP A 510 37.45 -28.13 -19.45
CA ASP A 510 36.03 -28.46 -19.67
C ASP A 510 35.26 -29.14 -18.53
N LYS A 511 34.56 -28.29 -17.74
CA LYS A 511 33.11 -28.36 -17.40
C LYS A 511 32.84 -27.66 -16.08
N CYS A 512 32.50 -26.38 -16.13
CA CYS A 512 31.66 -25.73 -15.12
C CYS A 512 31.08 -24.41 -15.68
N LEU A 513 30.24 -24.52 -16.70
CA LEU A 513 29.29 -23.48 -17.08
C LEU A 513 27.91 -24.01 -16.71
N GLY A 514 27.46 -23.67 -15.51
CA GLY A 514 26.16 -24.02 -14.98
C GLY A 514 25.79 -23.03 -13.88
N SER A 515 24.78 -22.19 -14.18
CA SER A 515 24.03 -21.30 -13.29
C SER A 515 24.79 -20.19 -12.54
N GLN A 516 25.08 -19.07 -13.23
CA GLN A 516 25.38 -17.76 -12.63
C GLN A 516 24.53 -16.61 -13.23
N ASP A 517 23.23 -16.81 -13.46
CA ASP A 517 22.40 -15.81 -14.17
C ASP A 517 21.13 -15.32 -13.44
N THR A 518 21.07 -15.39 -12.11
CA THR A 518 19.88 -14.92 -11.34
C THR A 518 20.07 -13.61 -10.57
N GLY A 519 21.25 -12.97 -10.60
CA GLY A 519 21.55 -11.78 -9.79
C GLY A 519 21.49 -10.41 -10.50
N PHE A 520 21.51 -10.36 -11.83
CA PHE A 520 21.80 -9.13 -12.59
C PHE A 520 20.58 -8.36 -13.14
N SER A 521 19.35 -8.86 -12.96
CA SER A 521 18.18 -8.39 -13.74
C SER A 521 17.22 -7.40 -13.04
N ASN A 522 17.60 -6.58 -12.05
CA ASN A 522 16.58 -5.72 -11.41
C ASN A 522 16.93 -4.33 -10.86
N ALA A 523 18.07 -3.74 -11.24
CA ALA A 523 18.45 -2.41 -10.73
C ALA A 523 17.45 -1.30 -11.13
N LEU A 524 16.95 -1.30 -12.37
CA LEU A 524 15.97 -0.31 -12.83
C LEU A 524 14.68 -0.36 -12.03
N PHE A 525 14.09 -1.55 -11.89
CA PHE A 525 12.88 -1.75 -11.10
C PHE A 525 13.07 -1.29 -9.66
N GLN A 526 14.19 -1.67 -9.03
CA GLN A 526 14.47 -1.29 -7.65
C GLN A 526 14.57 0.23 -7.48
N ARG A 527 15.23 0.93 -8.42
CA ARG A 527 15.28 2.40 -8.44
C ARG A 527 13.90 3.01 -8.63
N GLN A 528 13.10 2.49 -9.55
CA GLN A 528 11.75 2.98 -9.77
C GLN A 528 10.87 2.77 -8.54
N LEU A 529 10.97 1.59 -7.91
CA LEU A 529 10.22 1.25 -6.71
C LEU A 529 10.59 2.17 -5.54
N ASP A 530 11.87 2.31 -5.23
CA ASP A 530 12.32 3.18 -4.14
C ASP A 530 12.03 4.66 -4.40
N GLY A 531 12.11 5.08 -5.67
CA GLY A 531 11.74 6.43 -6.10
C GLY A 531 10.26 6.73 -5.87
N CYS A 532 9.37 5.81 -6.27
CA CYS A 532 7.94 5.93 -6.01
C CYS A 532 7.63 5.92 -4.50
N LEU A 533 8.31 5.05 -3.74
CA LEU A 533 8.12 4.96 -2.29
C LEU A 533 8.74 6.14 -1.53
N GLY A 534 9.56 6.97 -2.18
CA GLY A 534 10.36 8.00 -1.52
C GLY A 534 11.31 7.40 -0.49
N ARG A 535 11.79 6.17 -0.72
CA ARG A 535 12.68 5.46 0.20
C ARG A 535 14.10 5.98 0.03
N VAL A 536 14.69 6.42 1.12
CA VAL A 536 16.07 6.93 1.17
C VAL A 536 16.88 6.25 2.28
N PRO A 537 18.21 6.19 2.18
CA PRO A 537 19.07 5.78 3.30
C PRO A 537 18.80 6.61 4.56
N THR A 538 19.00 6.01 5.74
CA THR A 538 18.70 6.68 7.03
C THR A 538 19.51 7.95 7.27
N THR A 539 20.68 8.07 6.63
CA THR A 539 21.55 9.24 6.71
C THR A 539 21.33 10.24 5.58
N PHE A 540 20.39 10.02 4.65
CA PHE A 540 20.23 10.85 3.44
C PHE A 540 20.12 12.35 3.73
N TYR A 541 19.23 12.75 4.65
CA TYR A 541 19.07 14.16 5.00
C TYR A 541 20.33 14.73 5.66
N GLN A 542 21.01 13.95 6.50
CA GLN A 542 22.30 14.36 7.07
C GLN A 542 23.36 14.54 5.98
N SER A 543 23.43 13.61 5.03
CA SER A 543 24.32 13.68 3.88
C SER A 543 24.09 14.96 3.06
N LEU A 544 22.83 15.31 2.80
CA LEU A 544 22.49 16.55 2.10
C LEU A 544 22.85 17.80 2.91
N TYR A 545 22.66 17.75 4.23
CA TYR A 545 23.10 18.82 5.16
C TYR A 545 24.62 18.99 5.13
N THR A 546 25.40 17.90 5.15
CA THR A 546 26.86 17.93 5.02
C THR A 546 27.32 18.50 3.67
N ILE A 547 26.61 18.20 2.57
CA ILE A 547 26.88 18.83 1.28
C ILE A 547 26.64 20.33 1.37
N LEU A 548 25.54 20.75 1.99
CA LEU A 548 25.19 22.16 2.15
C LEU A 548 26.24 22.92 2.98
N GLU A 549 26.81 22.32 4.03
CA GLU A 549 27.94 22.88 4.79
C GLU A 549 29.16 23.18 3.91
N ARG A 550 29.38 22.40 2.86
CA ARG A 550 30.52 22.53 1.93
C ARG A 550 30.17 23.26 0.62
N SER A 551 29.01 23.90 0.57
CA SER A 551 28.47 24.57 -0.62
C SER A 551 28.07 26.02 -0.28
N PRO A 552 29.01 26.98 -0.30
CA PRO A 552 28.74 28.37 0.08
C PRO A 552 27.62 29.05 -0.72
N HIS A 553 27.41 28.62 -1.96
CA HIS A 553 26.38 29.13 -2.86
C HIS A 553 25.09 28.29 -2.87
N GLY A 554 24.96 27.32 -1.97
CA GLY A 554 23.79 26.44 -1.85
C GLY A 554 23.80 25.24 -2.80
N VAL A 555 22.74 24.44 -2.70
CA VAL A 555 22.52 23.21 -3.49
C VAL A 555 21.28 23.39 -4.35
N LEU A 556 21.38 23.13 -5.66
CA LEU A 556 20.25 23.17 -6.58
C LEU A 556 19.55 21.81 -6.64
N ILE A 557 18.24 21.81 -6.48
CA ILE A 557 17.36 20.64 -6.58
C ILE A 557 16.17 21.05 -7.45
N CYS A 558 16.00 20.43 -8.62
CA CYS A 558 14.90 20.75 -9.56
C CYS A 558 14.76 22.24 -9.87
N ASN A 559 15.88 22.90 -10.21
CA ASN A 559 15.97 24.33 -10.52
C ASN A 559 15.64 25.29 -9.35
N GLU A 560 15.27 24.76 -8.18
CA GLU A 560 15.14 25.54 -6.95
C GLU A 560 16.40 25.37 -6.08
N ARG A 561 16.78 26.44 -5.39
CA ARG A 561 18.02 26.47 -4.60
C ARG A 561 17.73 26.32 -3.12
N LEU A 562 18.36 25.34 -2.50
CA LEU A 562 18.52 25.26 -1.05
C LEU A 562 19.71 26.14 -0.65
N ASP A 563 19.41 27.33 -0.15
CA ASP A 563 20.45 28.27 0.30
C ASP A 563 21.22 27.71 1.50
N GLN A 564 22.54 27.96 1.56
CA GLN A 564 23.34 27.56 2.72
C GLN A 564 22.92 28.33 3.98
N LYS A 565 22.73 29.64 3.85
CA LYS A 565 22.19 30.51 4.90
C LYS A 565 20.88 31.12 4.39
N PRO A 566 19.80 31.13 5.21
CA PRO A 566 19.81 30.86 6.65
C PRO A 566 19.59 29.38 7.03
N THR A 567 19.54 28.44 6.09
CA THR A 567 19.24 27.02 6.39
C THR A 567 20.12 26.44 7.50
N LEU A 568 21.44 26.61 7.43
CA LEU A 568 22.37 26.12 8.46
C LEU A 568 22.35 26.94 9.76
N THR A 569 21.79 28.16 9.75
CA THR A 569 21.63 28.96 10.98
C THR A 569 20.33 28.63 11.71
N ASP A 570 19.29 28.27 10.96
CA ASP A 570 17.93 28.18 11.47
C ASP A 570 17.48 26.72 11.68
N MET A 571 18.11 25.76 10.99
CA MET A 571 17.70 24.35 10.98
C MET A 571 18.88 23.43 11.27
N THR A 572 18.59 22.21 11.73
CA THR A 572 19.59 21.14 11.92
C THR A 572 19.34 19.97 11.00
N ALA A 573 20.35 19.14 10.76
CA ALA A 573 20.26 17.94 9.92
C ALA A 573 19.17 16.92 10.35
N TYR A 574 18.68 17.02 11.59
CA TYR A 574 17.68 16.13 12.19
C TYR A 574 16.31 16.79 12.36
N ASP A 575 16.21 18.10 12.08
CA ASP A 575 14.97 18.85 12.26
C ASP A 575 13.96 18.49 11.16
N LEU A 576 12.69 18.39 11.54
CA LEU A 576 11.59 18.18 10.61
C LEU A 576 11.49 19.33 9.60
N ASN A 577 11.79 20.57 9.99
CA ASN A 577 11.75 21.70 9.05
C ASN A 577 12.75 21.53 7.89
N PHE A 578 13.95 21.04 8.18
CA PHE A 578 14.95 20.76 7.14
C PHE A 578 14.51 19.60 6.25
N ILE A 579 14.04 18.51 6.85
CA ILE A 579 13.52 17.34 6.13
C ILE A 579 12.36 17.74 5.20
N ASP A 580 11.44 18.56 5.70
CA ASP A 580 10.27 19.04 4.96
C ASP A 580 10.66 19.94 3.80
N GLU A 581 11.65 20.81 3.98
CA GLU A 581 12.17 21.69 2.93
C GLU A 581 12.88 20.90 1.83
N VAL A 582 13.73 19.94 2.19
CA VAL A 582 14.36 19.02 1.22
C VAL A 582 13.30 18.23 0.46
N GLU A 583 12.29 17.71 1.14
CA GLU A 583 11.23 16.95 0.48
C GLU A 583 10.30 17.82 -0.36
N ARG A 584 10.11 19.10 0.00
CA ARG A 584 9.43 20.09 -0.85
C ARG A 584 10.18 20.27 -2.18
N LEU A 585 11.51 20.32 -2.14
CA LEU A 585 12.36 20.43 -3.33
C LEU A 585 12.41 19.15 -4.17
N LEU A 586 12.28 17.97 -3.55
CA LEU A 586 12.29 16.69 -4.26
C LEU A 586 10.92 16.28 -4.82
N ARG A 587 9.82 16.88 -4.34
CA ARG A 587 8.45 16.57 -4.76
C ARG A 587 8.19 16.74 -6.26
N PRO A 588 8.69 17.80 -6.94
CA PRO A 588 8.54 17.99 -8.39
C PRO A 588 9.19 16.90 -9.25
N ILE A 589 10.11 16.10 -8.69
CA ILE A 589 10.73 14.99 -9.43
C ILE A 589 9.65 13.96 -9.80
N GLY A 590 9.24 13.97 -11.07
CA GLY A 590 8.23 13.07 -11.62
C GLY A 590 8.78 11.74 -12.17
N ASP A 591 10.09 11.57 -12.27
CA ASP A 591 10.70 10.29 -12.65
C ASP A 591 11.23 9.55 -11.40
N PRO A 592 10.62 8.41 -11.03
CA PRO A 592 11.06 7.60 -9.91
C PRO A 592 12.51 7.11 -10.02
N ALA A 593 12.96 6.71 -11.22
CA ALA A 593 14.33 6.25 -11.41
C ALA A 593 15.34 7.39 -11.20
N TYR A 594 15.02 8.57 -11.72
CA TYR A 594 15.83 9.78 -11.52
C TYR A 594 15.87 10.18 -10.05
N ARG A 595 14.74 10.13 -9.33
CA ARG A 595 14.69 10.41 -7.89
C ARG A 595 15.65 9.50 -7.11
N SER A 596 15.71 8.22 -7.45
CA SER A 596 16.65 7.29 -6.83
C SER A 596 18.11 7.55 -7.22
N LEU A 597 18.38 7.93 -8.48
CA LEU A 597 19.72 8.37 -8.90
C LEU A 597 20.17 9.65 -8.18
N PHE A 598 19.25 10.59 -7.94
CA PHE A 598 19.52 11.78 -7.13
C PHE A 598 19.95 11.39 -5.71
N VAL A 599 19.25 10.45 -5.10
CA VAL A 599 19.61 9.92 -3.78
C VAL A 599 20.98 9.25 -3.82
N GLU A 600 21.27 8.40 -4.81
CA GLU A 600 22.60 7.79 -5.01
C GLU A 600 23.70 8.86 -5.15
N ALA A 601 23.47 9.90 -5.96
CA ALA A 601 24.42 10.98 -6.19
C ALA A 601 24.73 11.74 -4.90
N VAL A 602 23.70 12.13 -4.14
CA VAL A 602 23.84 12.78 -2.82
C VAL A 602 24.67 11.91 -1.87
N MET A 603 24.38 10.62 -1.81
CA MET A 603 25.13 9.71 -0.94
C MET A 603 26.60 9.61 -1.35
N VAL A 604 26.90 9.53 -2.65
CA VAL A 604 28.28 9.49 -3.16
C VAL A 604 29.03 10.78 -2.85
N ILE A 605 28.41 11.94 -3.10
CA ILE A 605 29.01 13.25 -2.84
C ILE A 605 29.31 13.40 -1.35
N ALA A 606 28.36 13.06 -0.49
CA ALA A 606 28.54 13.17 0.96
C ALA A 606 29.66 12.23 1.48
N VAL A 607 29.77 11.01 0.95
CA VAL A 607 30.86 10.08 1.32
C VAL A 607 32.23 10.65 0.91
N ILE A 608 32.34 11.26 -0.28
CA ILE A 608 33.59 11.88 -0.74
C ILE A 608 33.96 13.10 0.11
N LEU A 609 33.00 13.99 0.39
CA LEU A 609 33.22 15.16 1.26
C LEU A 609 33.53 14.79 2.71
N GLY A 610 32.94 13.70 3.21
CA GLY A 610 33.21 13.18 4.56
C GLY A 610 34.61 12.60 4.69
N ARG A 611 35.16 12.03 3.61
CA ARG A 611 36.55 11.53 3.57
C ARG A 611 37.59 12.63 3.33
N ASN A 612 37.19 13.73 2.68
CA ASN A 612 38.08 14.83 2.32
C ASN A 612 37.50 16.13 2.89
N CYS A 613 37.76 16.37 4.18
CA CYS A 613 37.17 17.48 4.93
C CYS A 613 37.64 18.87 4.43
N GLU A 614 38.79 18.89 3.77
CA GLU A 614 39.43 20.06 3.16
C GLU A 614 38.80 20.49 1.84
N LEU A 615 37.91 19.68 1.23
CA LEU A 615 37.27 20.02 -0.04
C LEU A 615 35.96 20.78 0.16
N SER A 616 35.77 21.82 -0.68
CA SER A 616 34.55 22.62 -0.75
C SER A 616 34.22 23.02 -2.19
N PHE A 617 32.93 23.14 -2.49
CA PHE A 617 32.47 23.57 -3.80
C PHE A 617 32.62 25.09 -3.97
N ARG A 618 33.06 25.51 -5.15
CA ARG A 618 33.22 26.93 -5.48
C ARG A 618 31.92 27.56 -5.91
N ASP A 619 31.17 26.88 -6.78
CA ASP A 619 29.91 27.36 -7.35
C ASP A 619 28.71 26.63 -6.73
N THR A 620 27.50 27.01 -7.13
CA THR A 620 26.27 26.32 -6.73
C THR A 620 26.33 24.85 -7.09
N VAL A 621 26.00 23.96 -6.15
CA VAL A 621 26.03 22.51 -6.36
C VAL A 621 24.73 22.05 -7.02
N ASP A 622 24.74 21.91 -8.34
CA ASP A 622 23.61 21.33 -9.07
C ASP A 622 23.77 19.82 -9.24
N ILE A 623 23.02 19.05 -8.45
CA ILE A 623 23.06 17.57 -8.46
C ILE A 623 22.68 17.00 -9.84
N LYS A 624 21.82 17.68 -10.60
CA LYS A 624 21.46 17.27 -11.99
C LYS A 624 22.71 17.13 -12.85
N MET A 625 23.63 18.08 -12.71
CA MET A 625 24.83 18.12 -13.51
C MET A 625 25.83 17.00 -13.15
N PHE A 626 25.89 16.56 -11.88
CA PHE A 626 26.72 15.40 -11.49
C PHE A 626 26.20 14.12 -12.15
N ILE A 627 24.88 13.96 -12.23
CA ILE A 627 24.25 12.81 -12.89
C ILE A 627 24.50 12.86 -14.40
N GLN A 628 24.38 14.04 -15.02
CA GLN A 628 24.67 14.22 -16.45
C GLN A 628 26.13 13.92 -16.79
N ASP A 629 27.09 14.46 -16.04
CA ASP A 629 28.52 14.19 -16.25
C ASP A 629 28.84 12.69 -16.07
N ALA A 630 28.22 12.04 -15.08
CA ALA A 630 28.34 10.60 -14.86
C ALA A 630 27.78 9.79 -16.04
N MET A 631 26.63 10.18 -16.58
CA MET A 631 26.04 9.57 -17.77
C MET A 631 26.89 9.78 -19.02
N SER A 632 27.46 10.97 -19.21
CA SER A 632 28.37 11.24 -20.33
C SER A 632 29.64 10.39 -20.23
N ALA A 633 30.22 10.25 -19.03
CA ALA A 633 31.36 9.37 -18.78
C ALA A 633 31.02 7.89 -19.01
N PHE A 634 29.83 7.45 -18.58
CA PHE A 634 29.32 6.10 -18.82
C PHE A 634 29.16 5.81 -20.32
N SER A 635 28.57 6.75 -21.06
CA SER A 635 28.37 6.62 -22.51
C SER A 635 29.70 6.56 -23.25
N ALA A 636 30.67 7.41 -22.88
CA ALA A 636 31.99 7.41 -23.49
C ALA A 636 32.75 6.08 -23.31
N ASP A 637 32.64 5.45 -22.12
CA ASP A 637 33.31 4.18 -21.83
C ASP A 637 32.65 2.98 -22.54
N ARG A 638 31.32 2.99 -22.71
CA ARG A 638 30.58 1.87 -23.33
C ARG A 638 30.52 1.93 -24.85
N HIS A 639 30.32 3.13 -25.40
CA HIS A 639 30.07 3.31 -26.83
C HIS A 639 31.31 3.76 -27.61
N GLY A 640 32.41 4.11 -26.92
CA GLY A 640 33.68 4.53 -27.52
C GLY A 640 33.56 5.82 -28.34
N SER A 641 34.67 6.48 -28.61
CA SER A 641 34.72 7.68 -29.46
C SER A 641 34.59 7.38 -30.96
N GLY A 642 33.63 6.52 -31.33
CA GLY A 642 33.22 6.27 -32.71
C GLY A 642 32.52 4.93 -32.87
N LEU A 643 31.26 4.94 -33.35
CA LEU A 643 30.74 4.00 -34.34
C LEU A 643 29.34 4.41 -34.86
N SER A 644 29.05 3.93 -36.06
CA SER A 644 28.10 4.38 -37.07
C SER A 644 26.61 4.31 -36.72
N SER A 645 25.87 5.29 -37.26
CA SER A 645 24.40 5.46 -37.30
C SER A 645 23.56 4.18 -37.46
N ASP A 646 24.07 3.14 -38.14
CA ASP A 646 23.27 1.99 -38.58
C ASP A 646 22.99 0.92 -37.50
N MET A 647 23.78 0.84 -36.42
CA MET A 647 23.47 -0.05 -35.28
C MET A 647 22.56 0.60 -34.25
N LEU A 648 22.59 1.94 -34.17
CA LEU A 648 21.75 2.73 -33.29
C LEU A 648 20.27 2.62 -33.70
N ASP A 649 19.97 2.63 -35.01
CA ASP A 649 18.60 2.49 -35.53
C ASP A 649 17.94 1.14 -35.17
N ARG A 650 18.71 0.05 -35.03
CA ARG A 650 18.16 -1.25 -34.60
C ARG A 650 17.89 -1.32 -33.09
N ALA A 651 18.70 -0.65 -32.29
CA ALA A 651 18.45 -0.49 -30.85
C ALA A 651 17.30 0.47 -30.56
N ILE A 652 17.14 1.50 -31.39
CA ILE A 652 16.01 2.45 -31.37
C ILE A 652 14.69 1.71 -31.65
N ASP A 653 14.63 0.73 -32.55
CA ASP A 653 13.35 0.04 -32.85
C ASP A 653 12.92 -0.98 -31.75
N HIS A 654 13.87 -1.53 -30.99
CA HIS A 654 13.58 -2.35 -29.79
C HIS A 654 13.33 -1.52 -28.52
N SER A 655 14.02 -0.39 -28.34
CA SER A 655 13.81 0.51 -27.20
C SER A 655 12.62 1.44 -27.39
N ALA A 656 12.29 1.89 -28.61
CA ALA A 656 11.14 2.76 -28.90
C ALA A 656 9.79 2.11 -28.55
N ARG A 657 9.72 0.78 -28.52
CA ARG A 657 8.53 0.04 -28.06
C ARG A 657 8.41 0.02 -26.53
N VAL A 658 9.52 0.12 -25.79
CA VAL A 658 9.55 0.24 -24.32
C VAL A 658 9.41 1.70 -23.86
N VAL A 659 9.81 2.65 -24.71
CA VAL A 659 9.92 4.10 -24.43
C VAL A 659 8.58 4.83 -24.38
N ARG A 660 7.50 4.33 -24.99
CA ARG A 660 6.31 5.17 -25.23
C ARG A 660 5.43 5.55 -24.03
N ARG A 661 5.68 5.08 -22.81
CA ARG A 661 5.02 5.61 -21.60
C ARG A 661 5.92 5.47 -20.37
N LEU A 662 7.04 6.17 -20.37
CA LEU A 662 7.62 6.69 -19.14
C LEU A 662 6.94 8.04 -18.89
N SER A 663 6.34 8.16 -17.73
CA SER A 663 5.58 9.32 -17.30
C SER A 663 6.55 10.48 -17.05
N TRP A 664 6.81 11.28 -18.07
CA TRP A 664 7.66 12.48 -18.00
C TRP A 664 6.81 13.74 -17.87
N PRO A 665 7.09 14.59 -16.89
CA PRO A 665 6.95 16.02 -17.05
C PRO A 665 8.34 16.66 -16.90
N GLU A 666 9.06 16.82 -18.01
CA GLU A 666 9.75 18.05 -18.40
C GLU A 666 10.53 17.86 -19.73
N PRO A 667 10.50 18.84 -20.65
CA PRO A 667 11.25 18.81 -21.91
C PRO A 667 12.76 19.13 -21.77
N ASP A 668 13.26 19.40 -20.56
CA ASP A 668 14.59 20.00 -20.33
C ASP A 668 15.71 19.00 -19.99
N VAL A 669 15.49 17.70 -20.18
CA VAL A 669 16.52 16.65 -19.98
C VAL A 669 16.73 15.76 -21.21
N ALA A 670 16.50 16.35 -22.39
CA ALA A 670 17.31 16.12 -23.59
C ALA A 670 16.73 15.35 -24.78
N GLN A 671 17.51 15.41 -25.86
CA GLN A 671 17.21 14.89 -27.19
C GLN A 671 17.15 13.36 -27.19
N ALA A 672 16.57 12.75 -28.23
CA ALA A 672 16.34 11.30 -28.29
C ALA A 672 17.59 10.41 -28.04
N HIS A 673 18.81 10.93 -28.28
CA HIS A 673 20.06 10.21 -28.03
C HIS A 673 20.40 10.04 -26.53
N ASP A 674 19.97 10.97 -25.68
CA ASP A 674 20.24 10.94 -24.24
C ASP A 674 19.31 9.96 -23.49
N LEU A 675 18.17 9.63 -24.08
CA LEU A 675 17.18 8.72 -23.47
C LEU A 675 17.65 7.26 -23.43
N ALA A 676 18.34 6.80 -24.48
CA ALA A 676 18.90 5.45 -24.53
C ALA A 676 19.98 5.27 -23.46
N THR A 677 20.91 6.23 -23.40
CA THR A 677 21.98 6.29 -22.38
C THR A 677 21.39 6.33 -20.97
N TYR A 678 20.37 7.16 -20.74
CA TYR A 678 19.68 7.24 -19.45
C TYR A 678 19.06 5.90 -19.02
N THR A 679 18.38 5.23 -19.96
CA THR A 679 17.74 3.94 -19.68
C THR A 679 18.78 2.86 -19.34
N GLU A 680 19.91 2.84 -20.05
CA GLU A 680 21.01 1.91 -19.75
C GLU A 680 21.70 2.23 -18.41
N PHE A 681 21.92 3.51 -18.13
CA PHE A 681 22.53 3.96 -16.87
C PHE A 681 21.65 3.64 -15.67
N THR A 682 20.35 3.93 -15.76
CA THR A 682 19.36 3.58 -14.72
C THR A 682 19.12 2.08 -14.58
N ALA A 683 19.47 1.27 -15.58
CA ALA A 683 19.45 -0.20 -15.48
C ALA A 683 20.76 -0.78 -14.94
N THR A 684 21.83 0.00 -14.82
CA THR A 684 23.13 -0.46 -14.34
C THR A 684 23.18 -0.48 -12.80
N PRO A 685 23.52 -1.60 -12.14
CA PRO A 685 23.57 -1.65 -10.67
C PRO A 685 24.53 -0.63 -10.05
N ALA A 686 24.19 -0.18 -8.84
CA ALA A 686 25.09 0.60 -7.99
C ALA A 686 26.16 -0.30 -7.35
N ASN A 687 27.24 0.30 -6.85
CA ASN A 687 28.28 -0.35 -6.04
C ASN A 687 29.01 -1.54 -6.69
N ILE A 688 28.99 -1.64 -8.02
CA ILE A 688 29.78 -2.62 -8.79
C ILE A 688 30.86 -1.93 -9.62
N HIS A 689 31.84 -2.71 -10.09
CA HIS A 689 32.83 -2.21 -11.05
C HIS A 689 32.11 -1.70 -12.31
N MET A 690 32.42 -0.46 -12.73
CA MET A 690 31.71 0.25 -13.81
C MET A 690 30.18 0.37 -13.57
N GLY A 691 29.77 0.39 -12.30
CA GLY A 691 28.39 0.68 -11.89
C GLY A 691 28.13 2.19 -11.76
N THR A 692 26.87 2.57 -11.53
CA THR A 692 26.46 4.00 -11.43
C THR A 692 27.28 4.76 -10.38
N THR A 693 27.53 4.15 -9.22
CA THR A 693 28.34 4.73 -8.14
C THR A 693 29.75 5.13 -8.60
N ALA A 694 30.39 4.35 -9.47
CA ALA A 694 31.74 4.64 -9.95
C ALA A 694 31.75 5.91 -10.84
N TYR A 695 30.77 6.03 -11.73
CA TYR A 695 30.62 7.19 -12.60
C TYR A 695 30.19 8.45 -11.82
N LEU A 696 29.29 8.30 -10.86
CA LEU A 696 28.92 9.38 -9.93
C LEU A 696 30.13 9.85 -9.11
N ALA A 697 30.97 8.93 -8.64
CA ALA A 697 32.19 9.28 -7.90
C ALA A 697 33.20 10.01 -8.79
N LYS A 698 33.39 9.56 -10.04
CA LYS A 698 34.24 10.23 -11.03
C LYS A 698 33.77 11.67 -11.29
N ALA A 699 32.50 11.84 -11.64
CA ALA A 699 31.91 13.17 -11.86
C ALA A 699 32.02 14.08 -10.62
N THR A 700 31.88 13.51 -9.43
CA THR A 700 32.03 14.24 -8.18
C THR A 700 33.46 14.73 -7.96
N LEU A 701 34.46 13.87 -8.16
CA LEU A 701 35.87 14.24 -8.01
C LEU A 701 36.28 15.29 -9.04
N ASP A 702 35.86 15.16 -10.29
CA ASP A 702 36.19 16.12 -11.35
C ASP A 702 35.68 17.53 -11.01
N ARG A 703 34.47 17.63 -10.44
CA ARG A 703 33.89 18.90 -9.98
C ARG A 703 34.51 19.44 -8.69
N LEU A 704 34.85 18.57 -7.73
CA LEU A 704 35.48 18.97 -6.47
C LEU A 704 36.91 19.45 -6.65
N LEU A 705 37.69 18.82 -7.54
CA LEU A 705 39.08 19.21 -7.83
C LEU A 705 39.17 20.57 -8.54
N GLN A 706 38.09 21.01 -9.19
CA GLN A 706 37.96 22.37 -9.72
C GLN A 706 37.52 23.39 -8.64
N GLY A 707 37.17 22.92 -7.44
CA GLY A 707 36.70 23.69 -6.29
C GLY A 707 37.80 24.34 -5.45
N HIS A 708 37.43 24.76 -4.24
CA HIS A 708 38.35 25.39 -3.28
C HIS A 708 38.81 24.38 -2.24
N ILE A 709 40.13 24.31 -2.01
CA ILE A 709 40.75 23.49 -0.97
C ILE A 709 40.96 24.37 0.26
N ASP A 710 40.18 24.13 1.32
CA ASP A 710 40.32 24.82 2.60
C ASP A 710 41.26 24.04 3.53
N LEU A 711 42.48 24.55 3.67
CA LEU A 711 43.52 23.99 4.53
C LEU A 711 43.50 24.57 5.95
N SER A 712 42.53 25.40 6.31
CA SER A 712 42.47 26.06 7.63
C SER A 712 42.44 25.08 8.81
N HIS A 713 41.96 23.86 8.58
CA HIS A 713 41.91 22.77 9.56
C HIS A 713 43.07 21.76 9.42
N VAL A 714 43.94 21.89 8.41
CA VAL A 714 45.08 20.99 8.19
C VAL A 714 46.28 21.51 8.98
N THR A 715 46.50 20.94 10.17
CA THR A 715 47.67 21.24 10.99
C THR A 715 48.95 20.73 10.32
N LYS A 716 50.07 21.45 10.51
CA LYS A 716 51.40 21.07 9.97
C LYS A 716 51.81 19.62 10.28
N ASP A 717 51.37 19.08 11.42
CA ASP A 717 51.67 17.70 11.84
C ASP A 717 50.92 16.64 11.02
N ALA A 718 49.76 16.98 10.44
CA ALA A 718 48.98 16.08 9.58
C ALA A 718 49.66 15.85 8.21
N CYS A 719 50.47 16.80 7.74
CA CYS A 719 51.25 16.66 6.52
C CYS A 719 52.53 15.80 6.69
N CYS A 720 52.92 15.49 7.93
CA CYS A 720 54.13 14.72 8.24
C CYS A 720 53.89 13.22 8.44
N VAL A 721 52.64 12.75 8.32
CA VAL A 721 52.30 11.32 8.31
C VAL A 721 51.85 10.95 6.89
N MET A 722 52.80 10.73 6.00
CA MET A 722 52.62 9.96 4.77
C MET A 722 53.54 8.75 4.80
#